data_AF-A0A0A1XBH4-F1
#
_entry.id   AF-A0A0A1XBH4-F1
#
_cell.length_a   1.000
_cell.length_b   1.000
_cell.length_c   1.000
_cell.angle_alpha   90.00
_cell.angle_beta   90.00
_cell.angle_gamma   90.00
#
_symmetry.space_group_name_H-M   'P 1'
#
loop_
_entity.id
_entity.type
_entity.pdbx_description
1 polymer ?
#
loop_
_entity_poly.entity_id
_entity_poly.type
_entity_poly.pdbx_seq_one_letter_code
_entity_poly.pdbx_strand_id
1 'polypeptide(L)'
;MSASDGVFNNLRQKLDVLGYTQTLPLAGIPLVAALFEDLVKSTESLRDAKKKIVDLLEEKSCWELGVEPYKCDNSRLLAECNQLHQENLKDREDYEQRNFELGQKIRNLVTDKFHLEEQCQQLQQQLSTLLAKQQSAVTGPNMKNVKDKAKKPFISTVRSGERIPPLLEAASSNIRCTKCNSQTTRSHAGHDANVGVDKMPSVALKNEIDRLEDRVKNLTDQLEFYKRKIESRDREIRRLNELLSGGRPPAALAKDCCFKDVRGMSEDIEHLQREKTESLNKVREYQEQMHEAMERALSLETQNKQLQKELEELKVAALAVETQANTEIAQREQELEDIQNELKKLRIRQDRGGDNRTQIGRRTGGAGVGDSVNNSNDAAAVASLNADKRRLNERINELTQRDAELKTENDRLLKKLSKLKTKIHGMQKELQDNVQQKEQRTDEEKIRLKSERDFFQKEYLRLISKAGSDKEVEFLQSQIKSKDDELRLLRAELCLRQQERLMPTVNTANAATATATMTHCDFAQASLASARSNQSAKSTNSAASSDCVQAVVLRAERERDCARAELERVRCERDTLREKHVSLLQTQSLETQKSQAHIGELNARILQLEREKRELHSARAPHETHIALLKEEIDELKRQIFALQEENTKLHTRNSQFKILNEQTERTLQEYQSKLTIAERQLQT
;
A
#
# COMPACT_ATOMS: atom_id res chain seq x y z
N MET A 1 88.91 0.09 -74.14
CA MET A 1 87.97 0.70 -73.19
C MET A 1 87.61 -0.36 -72.19
N SER A 2 88.12 -0.22 -70.98
CA SER A 2 88.03 -1.22 -69.93
C SER A 2 86.59 -1.26 -69.42
N ALA A 3 86.04 -2.43 -69.08
CA ALA A 3 84.66 -2.58 -68.61
C ALA A 3 84.30 -1.65 -67.41
N SER A 4 85.32 -1.18 -66.67
CA SER A 4 85.22 -0.20 -65.58
C SER A 4 84.74 1.19 -66.01
N ASP A 5 85.09 1.66 -67.21
CA ASP A 5 84.78 3.03 -67.66
C ASP A 5 83.29 3.16 -68.03
N GLY A 6 82.69 2.09 -68.55
CA GLY A 6 81.27 2.03 -68.85
C GLY A 6 80.39 2.04 -67.59
N VAL A 7 80.80 1.34 -66.55
CA VAL A 7 80.09 1.29 -65.25
C VAL A 7 80.17 2.65 -64.55
N PHE A 8 81.33 3.31 -64.57
CA PHE A 8 81.49 4.65 -64.01
C PHE A 8 80.62 5.69 -64.72
N ASN A 9 80.64 5.73 -66.06
CA ASN A 9 79.86 6.69 -66.82
C ASN A 9 78.34 6.51 -66.60
N ASN A 10 77.87 5.25 -66.46
CA ASN A 10 76.46 4.97 -66.17
C ASN A 10 76.05 5.42 -64.76
N LEU A 11 76.87 5.13 -63.75
CA LEU A 11 76.63 5.60 -62.38
C LEU A 11 76.66 7.13 -62.31
N ARG A 12 77.61 7.75 -63.00
CA ARG A 12 77.75 9.20 -63.07
C ARG A 12 76.50 9.87 -63.66
N GLN A 13 76.01 9.35 -64.79
CA GLN A 13 74.78 9.84 -65.41
C GLN A 13 73.57 9.73 -64.47
N LYS A 14 73.44 8.61 -63.75
CA LYS A 14 72.35 8.41 -62.78
C LYS A 14 72.42 9.37 -61.58
N LEU A 15 73.62 9.63 -61.08
CA LEU A 15 73.86 10.60 -59.99
C LEU A 15 73.59 12.03 -60.42
N ASP A 16 73.97 12.39 -61.66
CA ASP A 16 73.69 13.71 -62.23
C ASP A 16 72.19 13.98 -62.38
N VAL A 17 71.41 12.97 -62.76
CA VAL A 17 69.94 13.06 -62.80
C VAL A 17 69.35 13.31 -61.40
N LEU A 18 69.97 12.76 -60.36
CA LEU A 18 69.60 13.03 -58.96
C LEU A 18 70.17 14.36 -58.42
N GLY A 19 70.93 15.11 -59.23
CA GLY A 19 71.52 16.40 -58.86
C GLY A 19 72.87 16.30 -58.14
N TYR A 20 73.48 15.12 -58.03
CA TYR A 20 74.79 14.93 -57.40
C TYR A 20 75.93 15.17 -58.40
N THR A 21 76.27 16.43 -58.63
CA THR A 21 77.24 16.86 -59.67
C THR A 21 78.71 16.89 -59.22
N GLN A 22 78.99 16.55 -57.96
CA GLN A 22 80.35 16.52 -57.42
C GLN A 22 81.23 15.41 -58.02
N THR A 23 82.53 15.70 -58.19
CA THR A 23 83.52 14.75 -58.73
C THR A 23 83.70 13.55 -57.81
N LEU A 24 83.58 12.34 -58.35
CA LEU A 24 83.67 11.09 -57.59
C LEU A 24 85.08 10.48 -57.69
N PRO A 25 85.79 10.23 -56.58
CA PRO A 25 87.10 9.60 -56.61
C PRO A 25 87.00 8.14 -57.04
N LEU A 26 88.00 7.67 -57.80
CA LEU A 26 88.05 6.30 -58.37
C LEU A 26 87.82 5.19 -57.32
N ALA A 27 88.37 5.34 -56.12
CA ALA A 27 88.23 4.38 -55.03
C ALA A 27 86.80 4.32 -54.44
N GLY A 28 86.00 5.37 -54.60
CA GLY A 28 84.64 5.46 -54.05
C GLY A 28 83.55 4.92 -54.98
N ILE A 29 83.87 4.65 -56.25
CA ILE A 29 82.91 4.21 -57.28
C ILE A 29 82.14 2.95 -56.84
N PRO A 30 82.77 1.87 -56.36
CA PRO A 30 82.05 0.64 -56.03
C PRO A 30 81.08 0.82 -54.85
N LEU A 31 81.47 1.63 -53.86
CA LEU A 31 80.64 1.91 -52.69
C LEU A 31 79.41 2.74 -53.07
N VAL A 32 79.61 3.80 -53.86
CA VAL A 32 78.48 4.64 -54.31
C VAL A 32 77.55 3.88 -55.25
N ALA A 33 78.09 2.99 -56.09
CA ALA A 33 77.27 2.10 -56.92
C ALA A 33 76.37 1.19 -56.06
N ALA A 34 76.93 0.54 -55.04
CA ALA A 34 76.19 -0.32 -54.12
C ALA A 34 75.11 0.46 -53.35
N LEU A 35 75.46 1.62 -52.79
CA LEU A 35 74.50 2.47 -52.08
C LEU A 35 73.37 2.97 -52.97
N PHE A 36 73.66 3.30 -54.23
CA PHE A 36 72.64 3.70 -55.19
C PHE A 36 71.71 2.52 -55.53
N GLU A 37 72.26 1.33 -55.72
CA GLU A 37 71.47 0.12 -55.99
C GLU A 37 70.57 -0.24 -54.79
N ASP A 38 71.09 -0.15 -53.57
CA ASP A 38 70.34 -0.35 -52.33
C ASP A 38 69.23 0.69 -52.17
N LEU A 39 69.50 1.96 -52.50
CA LEU A 39 68.49 3.02 -52.49
C LEU A 39 67.37 2.74 -53.50
N VAL A 40 67.71 2.32 -54.72
CA VAL A 40 66.70 1.93 -55.73
C VAL A 40 65.86 0.76 -55.23
N LYS A 41 66.50 -0.33 -54.76
CA LYS A 41 65.79 -1.50 -54.22
C LYS A 41 64.90 -1.14 -53.02
N SER A 42 65.39 -0.30 -52.10
CA SER A 42 64.63 0.14 -50.94
C SER A 42 63.43 1.01 -51.33
N THR A 43 63.60 1.92 -52.29
CA THR A 43 62.49 2.77 -52.78
C THR A 43 61.44 1.98 -53.57
N GLU A 44 61.85 0.99 -54.37
CA GLU A 44 60.95 0.07 -55.06
C GLU A 44 60.20 -0.81 -54.07
N SER A 45 60.90 -1.43 -53.10
CA SER A 45 60.30 -2.22 -52.04
C SER A 45 59.30 -1.41 -51.21
N LEU A 46 59.62 -0.14 -50.89
CA LEU A 46 58.70 0.76 -50.21
C LEU A 46 57.48 1.10 -51.06
N ARG A 47 57.65 1.30 -52.38
CA ARG A 47 56.54 1.55 -53.31
C ARG A 47 55.61 0.34 -53.38
N ASP A 48 56.16 -0.86 -53.49
CA ASP A 48 55.40 -2.11 -53.52
C ASP A 48 54.67 -2.37 -52.20
N ALA A 49 55.35 -2.12 -51.06
CA ALA A 49 54.73 -2.22 -49.74
C ALA A 49 53.57 -1.23 -49.58
N LYS A 50 53.73 0.03 -50.02
CA LYS A 50 52.65 1.03 -50.02
C LYS A 50 51.48 0.61 -50.88
N LYS A 51 51.74 0.09 -52.09
CA LYS A 51 50.68 -0.41 -52.97
C LYS A 51 49.92 -1.56 -52.31
N LYS A 52 50.63 -2.54 -51.74
CA LYS A 52 50.02 -3.66 -51.03
C LYS A 52 49.19 -3.23 -49.82
N ILE A 53 49.62 -2.19 -49.09
CA ILE A 53 48.82 -1.61 -47.99
C ILE A 53 47.52 -1.01 -48.53
N VAL A 54 47.57 -0.28 -49.65
CA VAL A 54 46.37 0.29 -50.28
C VAL A 54 45.42 -0.84 -50.71
N ASP A 55 45.92 -1.86 -51.40
CA ASP A 55 45.11 -3.00 -51.84
C ASP A 55 44.44 -3.72 -50.63
N LEU A 56 45.18 -3.91 -49.53
CA LEU A 56 44.65 -4.51 -48.29
C LEU A 56 43.61 -3.61 -47.59
N LEU A 57 43.77 -2.28 -47.66
CA LEU A 57 42.79 -1.34 -47.12
C LEU A 57 41.49 -1.34 -47.94
N GLU A 58 41.60 -1.42 -49.26
CA GLU A 58 40.44 -1.58 -50.15
C GLU A 58 39.73 -2.91 -49.90
N GLU A 59 40.48 -4.01 -49.79
CA GLU A 59 39.92 -5.34 -49.46
C GLU A 59 39.21 -5.31 -48.10
N LYS A 60 39.85 -4.72 -47.08
CA LYS A 60 39.24 -4.51 -45.75
C LYS A 60 37.93 -3.73 -45.85
N SER A 61 37.89 -2.65 -46.63
CA SER A 61 36.68 -1.84 -46.82
C SER A 61 35.56 -2.64 -47.50
N CYS A 62 35.90 -3.49 -48.47
CA CYS A 62 34.94 -4.40 -49.11
C CYS A 62 34.39 -5.44 -48.12
N TRP A 63 35.24 -6.02 -47.27
CA TRP A 63 34.82 -6.94 -46.21
C TRP A 63 33.91 -6.24 -45.18
N GLU A 64 34.26 -5.03 -44.74
CA GLU A 64 33.44 -4.25 -43.81
C GLU A 64 32.05 -3.97 -44.41
N LEU A 65 31.99 -3.56 -45.68
CA LEU A 65 30.73 -3.32 -46.40
C LEU A 65 29.90 -4.60 -46.57
N GLY A 66 30.54 -5.73 -46.85
CA GLY A 66 29.87 -7.04 -47.01
C GLY A 66 29.28 -7.59 -45.71
N VAL A 67 29.87 -7.25 -44.56
CA VAL A 67 29.39 -7.68 -43.23
C VAL A 67 28.32 -6.73 -42.67
N GLU A 68 28.24 -5.49 -43.16
CA GLU A 68 27.30 -4.48 -42.68
C GLU A 68 25.82 -4.92 -42.71
N PRO A 69 25.30 -5.58 -43.76
CA PRO A 69 23.92 -6.08 -43.76
C PRO A 69 23.65 -7.06 -42.62
N TYR A 70 24.61 -7.94 -42.29
CA TYR A 70 24.48 -8.90 -41.20
C TYR A 70 24.55 -8.24 -39.83
N LYS A 71 25.37 -7.19 -39.66
CA LYS A 71 25.39 -6.41 -38.41
C LYS A 71 24.06 -5.69 -38.19
N CYS A 72 23.53 -5.07 -39.24
CA CYS A 72 22.23 -4.40 -39.21
C CYS A 72 21.11 -5.40 -38.89
N ASP A 73 21.08 -6.55 -39.57
CA ASP A 73 20.05 -7.56 -39.35
C ASP A 73 20.15 -8.21 -37.96
N ASN A 74 21.37 -8.55 -37.51
CA ASN A 74 21.58 -9.06 -36.14
C ASN A 74 21.19 -8.03 -35.08
N SER A 75 21.48 -6.73 -35.30
CA SER A 75 21.06 -5.67 -34.37
C SER A 75 19.54 -5.53 -34.32
N ARG A 76 18.87 -5.61 -35.48
CA ARG A 76 17.41 -5.61 -35.59
C ARG A 76 16.79 -6.81 -34.90
N LEU A 77 17.29 -8.02 -35.17
CA LEU A 77 16.82 -9.27 -34.56
C LEU A 77 17.04 -9.29 -33.05
N LEU A 78 18.17 -8.76 -32.57
CA LEU A 78 18.42 -8.62 -31.13
C LEU A 78 17.43 -7.64 -30.48
N ALA A 79 17.10 -6.53 -31.14
CA ALA A 79 16.10 -5.60 -30.66
C ALA A 79 14.70 -6.25 -30.61
N GLU A 80 14.29 -6.94 -31.68
CA GLU A 80 13.02 -7.66 -31.74
C GLU A 80 12.93 -8.79 -30.71
N CYS A 81 13.99 -9.58 -30.55
CA CYS A 81 14.05 -10.65 -29.57
C CYS A 81 13.96 -10.13 -28.13
N ASN A 82 14.65 -9.01 -27.83
CA ASN A 82 14.55 -8.36 -26.53
C ASN A 82 13.16 -7.76 -26.29
N GLN A 83 12.53 -7.16 -27.30
CA GLN A 83 11.16 -6.64 -27.20
C GLN A 83 10.17 -7.78 -26.93
N LEU A 84 10.20 -8.84 -27.73
CA LEU A 84 9.33 -10.01 -27.56
C LEU A 84 9.51 -10.66 -26.19
N HIS A 85 10.75 -10.73 -25.70
CA HIS A 85 11.03 -11.25 -24.35
C HIS A 85 10.41 -10.37 -23.26
N GLN A 86 10.49 -9.04 -23.37
CA GLN A 86 9.84 -8.12 -22.45
C GLN A 86 8.32 -8.22 -22.49
N GLU A 87 7.74 -8.34 -23.68
CA GLU A 87 6.30 -8.56 -23.87
C GLU A 87 5.87 -9.89 -23.22
N ASN A 88 6.61 -10.97 -23.42
CA ASN A 88 6.31 -12.27 -22.82
C ASN A 88 6.38 -12.25 -21.28
N LEU A 89 7.37 -11.56 -20.72
CA LEU A 89 7.48 -11.35 -19.28
C LEU A 89 6.27 -10.56 -18.74
N LYS A 90 5.86 -9.50 -19.44
CA LYS A 90 4.70 -8.69 -19.06
C LYS A 90 3.41 -9.49 -19.12
N ASP A 91 3.18 -10.24 -20.21
CA ASP A 91 2.00 -11.08 -20.37
C ASP A 91 1.93 -12.17 -19.29
N ARG A 92 3.08 -12.74 -18.92
CA ARG A 92 3.17 -13.70 -17.82
C ARG A 92 2.85 -13.06 -16.48
N GLU A 93 3.40 -11.88 -16.17
CA GLU A 93 3.09 -11.12 -14.95
C GLU A 93 1.58 -10.80 -14.88
N ASP A 94 0.98 -10.33 -15.98
CA ASP A 94 -0.45 -10.02 -16.07
C ASP A 94 -1.33 -11.27 -15.89
N TYR A 95 -0.91 -12.40 -16.45
CA TYR A 95 -1.61 -13.68 -16.28
C TYR A 95 -1.55 -14.18 -14.82
N GLU A 96 -0.38 -14.13 -14.19
CA GLU A 96 -0.20 -14.50 -12.79
C GLU A 96 -1.02 -13.60 -11.86
N GLN A 97 -1.05 -12.29 -12.13
CA GLN A 97 -1.87 -11.31 -11.40
C GLN A 97 -3.37 -11.64 -11.51
N ARG A 98 -3.88 -11.88 -12.73
CA ARG A 98 -5.28 -12.27 -12.94
C ARG A 98 -5.63 -13.57 -12.23
N ASN A 99 -4.74 -14.56 -12.27
CA ASN A 99 -4.94 -15.82 -11.54
C ASN A 99 -5.01 -15.60 -10.03
N PHE A 100 -4.15 -14.75 -9.48
CA PHE A 100 -4.20 -14.39 -8.06
C PHE A 100 -5.53 -13.73 -7.68
N GLU A 101 -5.98 -12.73 -8.45
CA GLU A 101 -7.25 -12.03 -8.24
C GLU A 101 -8.47 -12.96 -8.34
N LEU A 102 -8.49 -13.83 -9.34
CA LEU A 102 -9.54 -14.84 -9.50
C LEU A 102 -9.51 -15.86 -8.36
N GLY A 103 -8.33 -16.31 -7.92
CA GLY A 103 -8.17 -17.20 -6.77
C GLY A 103 -8.70 -16.57 -5.48
N GLN A 104 -8.39 -15.29 -5.23
CA GLN A 104 -8.94 -14.55 -4.11
C GLN A 104 -10.47 -14.44 -4.18
N LYS A 105 -11.00 -14.12 -5.37
CA LYS A 105 -12.45 -14.02 -5.59
C LYS A 105 -13.17 -15.35 -5.37
N ILE A 106 -12.60 -16.45 -5.82
CA ILE A 106 -13.14 -17.80 -5.58
C ILE A 106 -13.21 -18.10 -4.09
N ARG A 107 -12.13 -17.84 -3.33
CA ARG A 107 -12.12 -18.05 -1.87
C ARG A 107 -13.19 -17.23 -1.15
N ASN A 108 -13.36 -15.97 -1.53
CA ASN A 108 -14.41 -15.12 -0.96
C ASN A 108 -15.80 -15.70 -1.26
N LEU A 109 -16.06 -16.12 -2.51
CA LEU A 109 -17.34 -16.72 -2.89
C LEU A 109 -17.59 -18.07 -2.20
N VAL A 110 -16.55 -18.88 -1.96
CA VAL A 110 -16.65 -20.14 -1.20
C VAL A 110 -17.02 -19.86 0.26
N THR A 111 -16.42 -18.84 0.86
CA THR A 111 -16.72 -18.42 2.24
C THR A 111 -18.16 -17.89 2.34
N ASP A 112 -18.57 -17.02 1.40
CA ASP A 112 -19.94 -16.51 1.32
C ASP A 112 -20.96 -17.65 1.12
N LYS A 113 -20.64 -18.62 0.25
CA LYS A 113 -21.46 -19.82 0.05
C LYS A 113 -21.63 -20.62 1.33
N PHE A 114 -20.53 -20.90 2.04
CA PHE A 114 -20.58 -21.64 3.31
C PHE A 114 -21.48 -20.95 4.34
N HIS A 115 -21.34 -19.64 4.50
CA HIS A 115 -22.19 -18.88 5.42
C HIS A 115 -23.68 -18.87 5.01
N LEU A 116 -23.97 -18.77 3.71
CA LEU A 116 -25.34 -18.85 3.21
C LEU A 116 -25.94 -20.24 3.44
N GLU A 117 -25.16 -21.31 3.23
CA GLU A 117 -25.58 -22.69 3.52
C GLU A 117 -25.89 -22.88 5.01
N GLU A 118 -25.04 -22.35 5.89
CA GLU A 118 -25.26 -22.38 7.35
C GLU A 118 -26.55 -21.63 7.74
N GLN A 119 -26.78 -20.44 7.18
CA GLN A 119 -28.01 -19.67 7.42
C GLN A 119 -29.26 -20.40 6.90
N CYS A 120 -29.20 -20.97 5.70
CA CYS A 120 -30.28 -21.79 5.15
C CYS A 120 -30.60 -22.97 6.07
N GLN A 121 -29.58 -23.65 6.58
CA GLN A 121 -29.74 -24.78 7.49
C GLN A 121 -30.37 -24.35 8.83
N GLN A 122 -29.95 -23.22 9.39
CA GLN A 122 -30.55 -22.65 10.61
C GLN A 122 -32.02 -22.29 10.40
N LEU A 123 -32.36 -21.62 9.29
CA LEU A 123 -33.74 -21.28 8.96
C LEU A 123 -34.60 -22.54 8.77
N GLN A 124 -34.05 -23.58 8.14
CA GLN A 124 -34.75 -24.85 7.95
C GLN A 124 -35.02 -25.57 9.28
N GLN A 125 -34.06 -25.54 10.22
CA GLN A 125 -34.26 -26.04 11.59
C GLN A 125 -35.34 -25.23 12.34
N GLN A 126 -35.32 -23.89 12.25
CA GLN A 126 -36.37 -23.05 12.84
C GLN A 126 -37.75 -23.38 12.28
N LEU A 127 -37.85 -23.54 10.96
CA LEU A 127 -39.10 -23.88 10.28
C LEU A 127 -39.62 -25.26 10.69
N SER A 128 -38.73 -26.26 10.80
CA SER A 128 -39.08 -27.59 11.33
C SER A 128 -39.59 -27.54 12.76
N THR A 129 -38.99 -26.70 13.61
CA THR A 129 -39.38 -26.54 15.02
C THR A 129 -40.75 -25.86 15.13
N LEU A 130 -41.01 -24.85 14.29
CA LEU A 130 -42.32 -24.18 14.22
C LEU A 130 -43.42 -25.13 13.72
N LEU A 131 -43.14 -25.94 12.69
CA LEU A 131 -44.07 -26.95 12.20
C LEU A 131 -44.37 -28.02 13.26
N ALA A 132 -43.35 -28.49 13.99
CA ALA A 132 -43.52 -29.44 15.10
C ALA A 132 -44.40 -28.84 16.22
N LYS A 133 -44.17 -27.57 16.59
CA LYS A 133 -45.01 -26.84 17.54
C LYS A 133 -46.45 -26.71 17.06
N GLN A 134 -46.67 -26.42 15.77
CA GLN A 134 -48.01 -26.31 15.19
C GLN A 134 -48.76 -27.65 15.16
N GLN A 135 -48.08 -28.77 14.86
CA GLN A 135 -48.67 -30.11 14.93
C GLN A 135 -48.99 -30.55 16.37
N SER A 136 -48.16 -30.17 17.34
CA SER A 136 -48.44 -30.40 18.77
C SER A 136 -49.60 -29.55 19.32
N ALA A 137 -49.87 -28.38 18.73
CA ALA A 137 -51.03 -27.55 19.08
C ALA A 137 -52.35 -28.09 18.47
N VAL A 138 -52.30 -28.86 17.39
CA VAL A 138 -53.47 -29.50 16.76
C VAL A 138 -53.84 -30.83 17.44
N THR A 139 -52.92 -31.45 18.18
CA THR A 139 -53.11 -32.76 18.83
C THR A 139 -53.34 -32.70 20.35
N GLY A 140 -53.41 -31.49 20.94
CA GLY A 140 -53.79 -31.31 22.34
C GLY A 140 -55.30 -31.52 22.58
N PRO A 141 -55.73 -32.38 23.53
CA PRO A 141 -57.13 -32.62 23.81
C PRO A 141 -57.66 -31.53 24.77
N ASN A 142 -57.97 -30.35 24.24
CA ASN A 142 -58.94 -29.42 24.86
C ASN A 142 -59.06 -28.15 24.03
N MET A 143 -60.14 -28.04 23.25
CA MET A 143 -60.93 -26.82 23.09
C MET A 143 -62.27 -27.18 22.44
N LYS A 144 -63.22 -27.65 23.26
CA LYS A 144 -64.65 -27.44 22.97
C LYS A 144 -64.94 -25.96 23.22
N ASN A 145 -65.75 -25.36 22.34
CA ASN A 145 -66.25 -23.98 22.34
C ASN A 145 -65.41 -22.95 21.58
N VAL A 146 -65.56 -22.92 20.24
CA VAL A 146 -65.87 -21.66 19.52
C VAL A 146 -66.79 -22.01 18.35
N LYS A 147 -68.10 -21.95 18.60
CA LYS A 147 -69.10 -21.76 17.53
C LYS A 147 -69.16 -20.26 17.20
N ASP A 148 -69.45 -19.98 15.93
CA ASP A 148 -69.89 -18.70 15.38
C ASP A 148 -68.81 -17.63 15.13
N LYS A 149 -68.34 -17.59 13.88
CA LYS A 149 -68.63 -16.50 12.93
C LYS A 149 -68.09 -16.82 11.55
N ALA A 150 -69.02 -17.06 10.63
CA ALA A 150 -68.76 -17.10 9.20
C ALA A 150 -68.21 -15.74 8.73
N LYS A 151 -67.00 -15.72 8.13
CA LYS A 151 -66.58 -14.66 7.21
C LYS A 151 -66.04 -15.29 5.94
N LYS A 152 -66.68 -14.87 4.83
CA LYS A 152 -66.49 -15.31 3.45
C LYS A 152 -65.05 -15.14 2.96
N PRO A 153 -64.59 -15.89 1.95
CA PRO A 153 -63.27 -15.70 1.37
C PRO A 153 -63.24 -14.35 0.64
N PHE A 154 -62.38 -13.43 1.06
CA PHE A 154 -62.15 -12.18 0.36
C PHE A 154 -61.08 -12.42 -0.71
N ILE A 155 -61.54 -12.62 -1.95
CA ILE A 155 -60.71 -12.51 -3.15
C ILE A 155 -60.60 -11.00 -3.43
N SER A 156 -59.40 -10.43 -3.33
CA SER A 156 -59.09 -9.15 -3.97
C SER A 156 -57.79 -9.27 -4.73
N THR A 157 -57.96 -9.32 -6.04
CA THR A 157 -56.97 -8.96 -7.04
C THR A 157 -56.39 -7.56 -6.77
N VAL A 158 -55.07 -7.48 -6.87
CA VAL A 158 -54.24 -6.35 -7.37
C VAL A 158 -54.67 -4.92 -7.02
N ARG A 159 -53.88 -4.25 -6.16
CA ARG A 159 -53.16 -2.99 -6.48
C ARG A 159 -52.18 -2.62 -5.36
N SER A 160 -50.93 -2.44 -5.77
CA SER A 160 -49.79 -2.03 -4.96
C SER A 160 -49.96 -0.60 -4.44
N GLY A 161 -49.76 -0.41 -3.15
CA GLY A 161 -49.73 0.89 -2.49
C GLY A 161 -49.17 0.76 -1.09
N GLU A 162 -48.06 1.45 -0.84
CA GLU A 162 -47.28 1.53 0.39
C GLU A 162 -48.15 1.80 1.64
N ARG A 163 -48.32 0.82 2.52
CA ARG A 163 -48.40 1.04 3.98
C ARG A 163 -47.91 -0.21 4.71
N ILE A 164 -46.72 -0.10 5.28
CA ILE A 164 -46.12 -1.08 6.19
C ILE A 164 -46.86 -0.97 7.54
N PRO A 165 -47.43 -2.06 8.10
CA PRO A 165 -47.95 -2.07 9.47
C PRO A 165 -46.80 -1.99 10.49
N PRO A 166 -47.00 -1.39 11.68
CA PRO A 166 -45.94 -1.29 12.69
C PRO A 166 -45.60 -2.69 13.22
N LEU A 167 -44.36 -3.13 12.96
CA LEU A 167 -43.83 -4.37 13.48
C LEU A 167 -43.65 -4.24 14.99
N LEU A 168 -44.39 -5.05 15.74
CA LEU A 168 -44.19 -5.23 17.18
C LEU A 168 -42.74 -5.66 17.47
N GLU A 169 -42.11 -4.90 18.36
CA GLU A 169 -40.92 -5.24 19.13
C GLU A 169 -41.14 -6.56 19.90
N ALA A 170 -40.72 -7.69 19.34
CA ALA A 170 -40.35 -8.90 20.10
C ALA A 170 -39.83 -10.01 19.16
N ALA A 171 -38.61 -9.86 18.63
CA ALA A 171 -37.74 -11.00 18.31
C ALA A 171 -36.36 -10.47 17.90
N SER A 172 -35.39 -10.63 18.78
CA SER A 172 -33.98 -10.34 18.58
C SER A 172 -33.40 -11.21 17.46
N SER A 173 -33.48 -10.78 16.20
CA SER A 173 -32.67 -11.32 15.11
C SER A 173 -31.37 -10.52 15.02
N ASN A 174 -30.27 -11.15 15.41
CA ASN A 174 -28.92 -10.63 15.18
C ASN A 174 -28.62 -10.64 13.67
N ILE A 175 -29.12 -9.64 12.94
CA ILE A 175 -28.72 -9.37 11.56
C ILE A 175 -27.36 -8.66 11.62
N ARG A 176 -26.28 -9.42 11.44
CA ARG A 176 -24.91 -8.90 11.35
C ARG A 176 -24.53 -8.75 9.87
N CYS A 177 -24.45 -7.52 9.39
CA CYS A 177 -23.94 -7.19 8.06
C CYS A 177 -22.40 -7.34 8.03
N THR A 178 -21.89 -8.24 7.20
CA THR A 178 -20.46 -8.59 7.11
C THR A 178 -19.62 -7.57 6.34
N LYS A 179 -20.22 -6.49 5.79
CA LYS A 179 -19.54 -5.47 4.96
C LYS A 179 -19.50 -4.07 5.55
N CYS A 180 -20.13 -3.82 6.69
CA CYS A 180 -20.20 -2.49 7.29
C CYS A 180 -19.23 -2.39 8.49
N ASN A 181 -18.06 -1.79 8.24
CA ASN A 181 -16.97 -1.58 9.20
C ASN A 181 -17.19 -0.36 10.13
N SER A 182 -18.39 -0.16 10.66
CA SER A 182 -18.64 0.90 11.66
C SER A 182 -19.42 0.34 12.85
N GLN A 183 -18.68 -0.03 13.89
CA GLN A 183 -19.26 -0.21 15.22
C GLN A 183 -19.62 1.17 15.75
N THR A 184 -20.91 1.52 15.71
CA THR A 184 -21.44 2.53 16.64
C THR A 184 -21.61 1.83 17.98
N THR A 185 -20.64 2.02 18.87
CA THR A 185 -20.77 1.75 20.29
C THR A 185 -21.81 2.71 20.86
N ARG A 186 -23.07 2.27 21.01
CA ARG A 186 -24.00 2.95 21.92
C ARG A 186 -23.66 2.52 23.34
N SER A 187 -22.99 3.41 24.04
CA SER A 187 -22.88 3.41 25.50
C SER A 187 -24.28 3.58 26.10
N HIS A 188 -24.82 2.51 26.69
CA HIS A 188 -25.77 2.64 27.79
C HIS A 188 -25.14 1.99 29.02
N ALA A 189 -24.61 2.85 29.89
CA ALA A 189 -24.31 2.54 31.28
C ALA A 189 -25.60 2.69 32.11
N GLY A 190 -25.76 1.83 33.12
CA GLY A 190 -26.74 1.97 34.19
C GLY A 190 -27.63 0.74 34.40
N HIS A 191 -27.06 -0.31 34.97
CA HIS A 191 -27.51 -0.95 36.23
C HIS A 191 -28.77 -1.82 36.11
N ASP A 192 -28.58 -3.13 36.06
CA ASP A 192 -28.79 -3.91 37.27
C ASP A 192 -28.09 -5.28 37.21
N ALA A 193 -27.59 -5.64 38.38
CA ALA A 193 -26.76 -6.80 38.62
C ALA A 193 -27.53 -8.11 38.43
N ASN A 194 -26.79 -9.10 37.93
CA ASN A 194 -26.75 -10.49 38.39
C ASN A 194 -26.86 -11.49 37.23
N VAL A 195 -26.23 -12.65 37.44
CA VAL A 195 -26.29 -13.90 36.67
C VAL A 195 -25.20 -14.09 35.61
N GLY A 196 -24.30 -15.04 35.93
CA GLY A 196 -23.92 -16.08 34.99
C GLY A 196 -22.55 -15.94 34.34
N VAL A 197 -21.52 -16.40 35.04
CA VAL A 197 -20.32 -16.95 34.41
C VAL A 197 -20.77 -18.16 33.58
N ASP A 198 -21.02 -18.01 32.28
CA ASP A 198 -21.15 -19.16 31.38
C ASP A 198 -20.87 -18.80 29.89
N LYS A 199 -19.78 -19.39 29.38
CA LYS A 199 -19.56 -19.85 27.98
C LYS A 199 -19.53 -18.87 26.79
N MET A 200 -19.64 -17.55 26.96
CA MET A 200 -19.56 -16.61 25.82
C MET A 200 -18.15 -16.18 25.30
N PRO A 201 -17.02 -16.25 26.05
CA PRO A 201 -15.71 -15.78 25.55
C PRO A 201 -15.11 -16.67 24.45
N SER A 202 -15.41 -17.98 24.50
CA SER A 202 -14.76 -18.97 23.63
C SER A 202 -15.11 -18.81 22.15
N VAL A 203 -16.35 -18.43 21.82
CA VAL A 203 -16.79 -18.29 20.42
C VAL A 203 -16.26 -17.00 19.79
N ALA A 204 -16.17 -15.92 20.57
CA ALA A 204 -15.58 -14.67 20.12
C ALA A 204 -14.06 -14.81 19.87
N LEU A 205 -13.35 -15.49 20.78
CA LEU A 205 -11.94 -15.83 20.61
C LEU A 205 -11.73 -16.78 19.42
N LYS A 206 -12.59 -17.80 19.23
CA LYS A 206 -12.54 -18.73 18.10
C LYS A 206 -12.68 -17.98 16.76
N ASN A 207 -13.68 -17.12 16.63
CA ASN A 207 -13.90 -16.31 15.43
C ASN A 207 -12.74 -15.34 15.15
N GLU A 208 -12.07 -14.84 16.20
CA GLU A 208 -10.91 -13.96 16.03
C GLU A 208 -9.66 -14.76 15.63
N ILE A 209 -9.48 -15.97 16.16
CA ILE A 209 -8.44 -16.90 15.71
C ILE A 209 -8.64 -17.25 14.24
N ASP A 210 -9.86 -17.64 13.83
CA ASP A 210 -10.17 -17.98 12.44
C ASP A 210 -9.91 -16.78 11.50
N ARG A 211 -10.25 -15.56 11.92
CA ARG A 211 -9.92 -14.32 11.16
C ARG A 211 -8.44 -14.08 11.02
N LEU A 212 -7.68 -14.27 12.11
CA LEU A 212 -6.23 -14.09 12.10
C LEU A 212 -5.57 -15.16 11.23
N GLU A 213 -6.06 -16.40 11.26
CA GLU A 213 -5.60 -17.49 10.39
C GLU A 213 -5.84 -17.18 8.91
N ASP A 214 -7.02 -16.66 8.56
CA ASP A 214 -7.34 -16.24 7.19
C ASP A 214 -6.48 -15.04 6.74
N ARG A 215 -6.24 -14.07 7.63
CA ARG A 215 -5.35 -12.94 7.39
C ARG A 215 -3.92 -13.41 7.13
N VAL A 216 -3.42 -14.36 7.93
CA VAL A 216 -2.08 -14.94 7.80
C VAL A 216 -1.96 -15.71 6.48
N LYS A 217 -2.96 -16.53 6.10
CA LYS A 217 -2.98 -17.20 4.79
C LYS A 217 -2.94 -16.19 3.63
N ASN A 218 -3.74 -15.12 3.70
CA ASN A 218 -3.81 -14.12 2.63
C ASN A 218 -2.48 -13.35 2.49
N LEU A 219 -1.83 -13.01 3.61
CA LEU A 219 -0.50 -12.39 3.61
C LEU A 219 0.59 -13.35 3.11
N THR A 220 0.50 -14.63 3.44
CA THR A 220 1.43 -15.67 2.97
C THR A 220 1.35 -15.85 1.46
N ASP A 221 0.14 -15.92 0.90
CA ASP A 221 -0.09 -15.98 -0.55
C ASP A 221 0.44 -14.74 -1.27
N GLN A 222 0.26 -13.55 -0.68
CA GLN A 222 0.82 -12.30 -1.23
C GLN A 222 2.34 -12.31 -1.22
N LEU A 223 2.96 -12.80 -0.14
CA LEU A 223 4.42 -12.94 -0.05
C LEU A 223 4.95 -13.92 -1.10
N GLU A 224 4.29 -15.07 -1.30
CA GLU A 224 4.66 -16.01 -2.35
C GLU A 224 4.55 -15.40 -3.75
N PHE A 225 3.50 -14.63 -4.01
CA PHE A 225 3.33 -13.92 -5.27
C PHE A 225 4.47 -12.92 -5.53
N TYR A 226 4.79 -12.05 -4.56
CA TYR A 226 5.88 -11.10 -4.70
C TYR A 226 7.25 -11.79 -4.80
N LYS A 227 7.45 -12.91 -4.11
CA LYS A 227 8.68 -13.71 -4.22
C LYS A 227 8.88 -14.24 -5.64
N ARG A 228 7.84 -14.81 -6.26
CA ARG A 228 7.90 -15.26 -7.67
C ARG A 228 8.20 -14.10 -8.62
N LYS A 229 7.65 -12.92 -8.35
CA LYS A 229 7.93 -11.71 -9.13
C LYS A 229 9.39 -11.27 -9.03
N ILE A 230 9.96 -11.27 -7.83
CA ILE A 230 11.39 -10.97 -7.61
C ILE A 230 12.27 -12.00 -8.33
N GLU A 231 11.98 -13.30 -8.18
CA GLU A 231 12.73 -14.37 -8.85
C GLU A 231 12.67 -14.29 -10.39
N SER A 232 11.58 -13.76 -10.96
CA SER A 232 11.47 -13.46 -12.38
C SER A 232 12.41 -12.32 -12.79
N ARG A 233 12.45 -11.22 -12.01
CA ARG A 233 13.35 -10.09 -12.25
C ARG A 233 14.81 -10.43 -12.08
N ASP A 234 15.16 -11.24 -11.08
CA ASP A 234 16.54 -11.70 -10.87
C ASP A 234 17.02 -12.63 -11.99
N ARG A 235 16.12 -13.38 -12.63
CA ARG A 235 16.45 -14.13 -13.85
C ARG A 235 16.72 -13.20 -15.02
N GLU A 236 15.94 -12.14 -15.18
CA GLU A 236 16.18 -11.16 -16.25
C GLU A 236 17.47 -10.36 -16.02
N ILE A 237 17.76 -9.97 -14.78
CA ILE A 237 19.03 -9.33 -14.43
C ILE A 237 20.21 -10.24 -14.78
N ARG A 238 20.11 -11.54 -14.50
CA ARG A 238 21.15 -12.51 -14.90
C ARG A 238 21.29 -12.62 -16.42
N ARG A 239 20.19 -12.74 -17.16
CA ARG A 239 20.19 -12.77 -18.63
C ARG A 239 20.85 -11.52 -19.23
N LEU A 240 20.46 -10.34 -18.74
CA LEU A 240 21.03 -9.07 -19.19
C LEU A 240 22.52 -8.97 -18.87
N ASN A 241 22.94 -9.40 -17.67
CA ASN A 241 24.35 -9.45 -17.30
C ASN A 241 25.15 -10.43 -18.17
N GLU A 242 24.58 -11.59 -18.50
CA GLU A 242 25.20 -12.57 -19.41
C GLU A 242 25.35 -12.00 -20.82
N LEU A 243 24.35 -11.25 -21.32
CA LEU A 243 24.42 -10.55 -22.61
C LEU A 243 25.53 -9.49 -22.65
N LEU A 244 25.83 -8.89 -21.50
CA LEU A 244 26.90 -7.90 -21.33
C LEU A 244 28.28 -8.54 -21.11
N SER A 245 28.34 -9.80 -20.66
CA SER A 245 29.58 -10.53 -20.45
C SER A 245 30.08 -11.17 -21.74
N GLY A 246 31.02 -10.52 -22.43
CA GLY A 246 31.66 -11.01 -23.65
C GLY A 246 31.72 -10.01 -24.80
N GLY A 247 31.02 -8.88 -24.69
CA GLY A 247 31.14 -7.76 -25.63
C GLY A 247 32.50 -7.05 -25.52
N ARG A 248 32.88 -6.30 -26.56
CA ARG A 248 33.97 -5.33 -26.44
C ARG A 248 33.70 -4.44 -25.23
N PRO A 249 34.71 -4.14 -24.38
CA PRO A 249 34.52 -3.27 -23.25
C PRO A 249 33.82 -1.97 -23.68
N PRO A 250 32.86 -1.43 -22.92
CA PRO A 250 32.19 -0.18 -23.27
C PRO A 250 33.17 0.95 -23.62
N ALA A 251 34.35 0.97 -22.97
CA ALA A 251 35.46 1.87 -23.25
C ALA A 251 36.10 1.70 -24.65
N ALA A 252 36.09 0.48 -25.21
CA ALA A 252 36.57 0.19 -26.57
C ALA A 252 35.53 0.52 -27.63
N LEU A 253 34.23 0.33 -27.33
CA LEU A 253 33.13 0.76 -28.20
C LEU A 253 33.05 2.29 -28.28
N ALA A 254 33.22 2.99 -27.17
CA ALA A 254 33.23 4.45 -27.12
C ALA A 254 34.37 5.09 -27.93
N LYS A 255 35.46 4.36 -28.19
CA LYS A 255 36.60 4.83 -29.00
C LYS A 255 36.36 4.76 -30.51
N ASP A 256 35.61 3.76 -30.96
CA ASP A 256 35.29 3.52 -32.37
C ASP A 256 33.89 4.04 -32.75
N CYS A 257 33.13 4.54 -31.77
CA CYS A 257 31.80 5.11 -31.95
C CYS A 257 31.91 6.50 -32.60
N CYS A 258 31.24 6.68 -33.73
CA CYS A 258 31.23 7.92 -34.53
C CYS A 258 30.53 9.11 -33.81
N PHE A 259 30.06 8.93 -32.58
CA PHE A 259 29.32 9.91 -31.81
C PHE A 259 30.28 10.80 -31.00
N LYS A 260 30.23 12.11 -31.25
CA LYS A 260 31.15 13.11 -30.70
C LYS A 260 30.93 13.45 -29.20
N ASP A 261 29.96 12.82 -28.53
CA ASP A 261 29.56 13.14 -27.14
C ASP A 261 29.85 12.01 -26.11
N VAL A 262 31.04 11.40 -26.19
CA VAL A 262 31.51 10.40 -25.20
C VAL A 262 31.71 11.00 -23.80
N ARG A 263 31.86 12.33 -23.71
CA ARG A 263 32.10 13.05 -22.45
C ARG A 263 30.84 13.08 -21.57
N GLY A 264 29.67 13.34 -22.16
CA GLY A 264 28.38 13.31 -21.44
C GLY A 264 28.05 11.92 -20.90
N MET A 265 28.26 10.86 -21.70
CA MET A 265 28.04 9.49 -21.22
C MET A 265 29.00 9.07 -20.10
N SER A 266 30.23 9.59 -20.07
CA SER A 266 31.17 9.31 -18.98
C SER A 266 30.72 10.01 -17.69
N GLU A 267 30.24 11.24 -17.79
CA GLU A 267 29.63 12.00 -16.68
C GLU A 267 28.35 11.32 -16.16
N ASP A 268 27.52 10.78 -17.06
CA ASP A 268 26.32 10.01 -16.72
C ASP A 268 26.67 8.69 -16.01
N ILE A 269 27.72 7.99 -16.47
CA ILE A 269 28.20 6.77 -15.80
C ILE A 269 28.72 7.09 -14.40
N GLU A 270 29.46 8.18 -14.22
CA GLU A 270 29.91 8.62 -12.90
C GLU A 270 28.73 9.07 -12.01
N HIS A 271 27.73 9.71 -12.59
CA HIS A 271 26.50 10.10 -11.89
C HIS A 271 25.73 8.87 -11.39
N LEU A 272 25.52 7.89 -12.27
CA LEU A 272 24.85 6.63 -11.94
C LEU A 272 25.63 5.80 -10.91
N GLN A 273 26.97 5.82 -10.97
CA GLN A 273 27.81 5.18 -9.96
C GLN A 273 27.68 5.88 -8.60
N ARG A 274 27.63 7.21 -8.56
CA ARG A 274 27.39 7.98 -7.33
C ARG A 274 26.00 7.66 -6.75
N GLU A 275 24.94 7.72 -7.56
CA GLU A 275 23.58 7.37 -7.12
C GLU A 275 23.47 5.93 -6.61
N LYS A 276 24.17 4.98 -7.26
CA LYS A 276 24.24 3.60 -6.80
C LYS A 276 24.88 3.50 -5.42
N THR A 277 26.00 4.18 -5.18
CA THR A 277 26.65 4.18 -3.87
C THR A 277 25.80 4.84 -2.79
N GLU A 278 25.13 5.94 -3.12
CA GLU A 278 24.26 6.66 -2.19
C GLU A 278 23.02 5.83 -1.83
N SER A 279 22.43 5.14 -2.81
CA SER A 279 21.32 4.22 -2.60
C SER A 279 21.72 3.04 -1.71
N LEU A 280 22.91 2.48 -1.92
CA LEU A 280 23.45 1.41 -1.08
C LEU A 280 23.69 1.86 0.36
N ASN A 281 24.15 3.10 0.56
CA ASN A 281 24.33 3.67 1.90
C ASN A 281 22.99 3.88 2.59
N LYS A 282 21.97 4.42 1.89
CA LYS A 282 20.61 4.55 2.42
C LYS A 282 20.01 3.22 2.84
N VAL A 283 20.22 2.16 2.04
CA VAL A 283 19.76 0.80 2.41
C VAL A 283 20.44 0.32 3.69
N ARG A 284 21.73 0.57 3.86
CA ARG A 284 22.47 0.22 5.09
C ARG A 284 21.94 0.98 6.31
N GLU A 285 21.72 2.28 6.17
CA GLU A 285 21.14 3.11 7.24
C GLU A 285 19.74 2.63 7.64
N TYR A 286 18.88 2.25 6.69
CA TYR A 286 17.58 1.66 6.99
C TYR A 286 17.69 0.30 7.70
N GLN A 287 18.68 -0.51 7.34
CA GLN A 287 18.94 -1.78 8.03
C GLN A 287 19.39 -1.54 9.48
N GLU A 288 20.28 -0.56 9.71
CA GLU A 288 20.72 -0.17 11.05
C GLU A 288 19.56 0.37 11.90
N GLN A 289 18.73 1.25 11.34
CA GLN A 289 17.52 1.75 12.02
C GLN A 289 16.52 0.64 12.34
N MET A 290 16.37 -0.35 11.45
CA MET A 290 15.52 -1.51 11.69
C MET A 290 16.07 -2.39 12.82
N HIS A 291 17.40 -2.60 12.87
CA HIS A 291 18.05 -3.31 13.96
C HIS A 291 17.86 -2.59 15.30
N GLU A 292 18.03 -1.27 15.34
CA GLU A 292 17.83 -0.48 16.56
C GLU A 292 16.36 -0.49 17.01
N ALA A 293 15.40 -0.42 16.08
CA ALA A 293 13.98 -0.53 16.40
C ALA A 293 13.63 -1.93 16.93
N MET A 294 14.21 -2.99 16.36
CA MET A 294 14.04 -4.36 16.82
C MET A 294 14.62 -4.57 18.23
N GLU A 295 15.80 -4.01 18.52
CA GLU A 295 16.42 -4.07 19.84
C GLU A 295 15.58 -3.34 20.90
N ARG A 296 15.03 -2.16 20.55
CA ARG A 296 14.07 -1.45 21.41
C ARG A 296 12.78 -2.25 21.63
N ALA A 297 12.25 -2.90 20.61
CA ALA A 297 11.07 -3.75 20.72
C ALA A 297 11.32 -4.95 21.65
N LEU A 298 12.47 -5.61 21.51
CA LEU A 298 12.89 -6.71 22.39
C LEU A 298 13.06 -6.23 23.84
N SER A 299 13.70 -5.07 24.06
CA SER A 299 13.81 -4.48 25.40
C SER A 299 12.44 -4.20 26.01
N LEU A 300 11.50 -3.64 25.24
CA LEU A 300 10.13 -3.39 25.72
C LEU A 300 9.38 -4.70 26.02
N GLU A 301 9.59 -5.76 25.23
CA GLU A 301 9.02 -7.08 25.50
C GLU A 301 9.56 -7.66 26.81
N THR A 302 10.86 -7.55 27.06
CA THR A 302 11.46 -8.01 28.32
C THR A 302 10.92 -7.24 29.53
N GLN A 303 10.76 -5.91 29.42
CA GLN A 303 10.14 -5.10 30.46
C GLN A 303 8.67 -5.45 30.69
N ASN A 304 7.91 -5.70 29.63
CA ASN A 304 6.52 -6.15 29.75
C ASN A 304 6.41 -7.52 30.44
N LYS A 305 7.30 -8.47 30.14
CA LYS A 305 7.36 -9.76 30.83
C LYS A 305 7.68 -9.59 32.32
N GLN A 306 8.59 -8.68 32.64
CA GLN A 306 8.93 -8.36 34.03
C GLN A 306 7.74 -7.73 34.77
N LEU A 307 7.06 -6.77 34.17
CA LEU A 307 5.84 -6.16 34.73
C LEU A 307 4.70 -7.16 34.89
N GLN A 308 4.54 -8.11 33.96
CA GLN A 308 3.56 -9.19 34.09
C GLN A 308 3.87 -10.09 35.30
N LYS A 309 5.16 -10.39 35.53
CA LYS A 309 5.59 -11.16 36.69
C LYS A 309 5.32 -10.42 38.00
N GLU A 310 5.66 -9.13 38.07
CA GLU A 310 5.38 -8.28 39.23
C GLU A 310 3.88 -8.16 39.51
N LEU A 311 3.05 -8.04 38.47
CA LEU A 311 1.60 -8.02 38.60
C LEU A 311 1.08 -9.34 39.19
N GLU A 312 1.64 -10.47 38.75
CA GLU A 312 1.23 -11.79 39.26
C GLU A 312 1.65 -11.99 40.72
N GLU A 313 2.87 -11.58 41.08
CA GLU A 313 3.32 -11.56 42.47
C GLU A 313 2.42 -10.70 43.36
N LEU A 314 1.99 -9.53 42.86
CA LEU A 314 1.09 -8.64 43.58
C LEU A 314 -0.32 -9.22 43.74
N LYS A 315 -0.85 -9.93 42.73
CA LYS A 315 -2.12 -10.68 42.86
C LYS A 315 -2.03 -11.78 43.92
N VAL A 316 -0.95 -12.55 43.93
CA VAL A 316 -0.74 -13.60 44.93
C VAL A 316 -0.68 -13.00 46.33
N ALA A 317 0.05 -11.89 46.49
CA ALA A 317 0.09 -11.16 47.76
C ALA A 317 -1.30 -10.65 48.17
N ALA A 318 -2.09 -10.09 47.24
CA ALA A 318 -3.45 -9.63 47.52
C ALA A 318 -4.38 -10.78 47.97
N LEU A 319 -4.32 -11.93 47.28
CA LEU A 319 -5.07 -13.14 47.67
C LEU A 319 -4.64 -13.66 49.04
N ALA A 320 -3.35 -13.62 49.36
CA ALA A 320 -2.86 -14.01 50.69
C ALA A 320 -3.39 -13.08 51.79
N VAL A 321 -3.44 -11.76 51.53
CA VAL A 321 -4.02 -10.80 52.48
C VAL A 321 -5.53 -11.00 52.63
N GLU A 322 -6.25 -11.27 51.54
CA GLU A 322 -7.70 -11.54 51.59
C GLU A 322 -8.00 -12.83 52.38
N THR A 323 -7.24 -13.90 52.15
CA THR A 323 -7.41 -15.14 52.93
C THR A 323 -7.06 -14.96 54.41
N GLN A 324 -6.00 -14.21 54.72
CA GLN A 324 -5.66 -13.82 56.09
C GLN A 324 -6.81 -13.02 56.75
N ALA A 325 -7.38 -12.04 56.06
CA ALA A 325 -8.50 -11.25 56.58
C ALA A 325 -9.75 -12.11 56.82
N ASN A 326 -10.09 -13.00 55.88
CA ASN A 326 -11.24 -13.90 56.00
C ASN A 326 -11.09 -14.87 57.18
N THR A 327 -9.87 -15.38 57.42
CA THR A 327 -9.60 -16.24 58.58
C THR A 327 -9.69 -15.48 59.90
N GLU A 328 -9.22 -14.23 59.96
CA GLU A 328 -9.39 -13.38 61.15
C GLU A 328 -10.86 -13.04 61.42
N ILE A 329 -11.64 -12.75 60.36
CA ILE A 329 -13.10 -12.53 60.48
C ILE A 329 -13.77 -13.79 61.04
N ALA A 330 -13.48 -14.97 60.48
CA ALA A 330 -14.07 -16.23 60.96
C ALA A 330 -13.73 -16.51 62.43
N GLN A 331 -12.50 -16.21 62.87
CA GLN A 331 -12.11 -16.31 64.28
C GLN A 331 -12.93 -15.36 65.17
N ARG A 332 -13.11 -14.10 64.74
CA ARG A 332 -13.90 -13.11 65.48
C ARG A 332 -15.38 -13.46 65.52
N GLU A 333 -15.94 -14.03 64.46
CA GLU A 333 -17.31 -14.52 64.43
C GLU A 333 -17.52 -15.68 65.42
N GLN A 334 -16.56 -16.61 65.51
CA GLN A 334 -16.58 -17.69 66.49
C GLN A 334 -16.54 -17.16 67.92
N GLU A 335 -15.65 -16.21 68.22
CA GLU A 335 -15.58 -15.55 69.53
C GLU A 335 -16.90 -14.85 69.89
N LEU A 336 -17.53 -14.18 68.93
CA LEU A 336 -18.84 -13.55 69.12
C LEU A 336 -19.95 -14.57 69.38
N GLU A 337 -19.94 -15.70 68.68
CA GLU A 337 -20.90 -16.78 68.90
C GLU A 337 -20.75 -17.39 70.30
N ASP A 338 -19.52 -17.60 70.76
CA ASP A 338 -19.24 -18.08 72.12
C ASP A 338 -19.76 -17.11 73.19
N ILE A 339 -19.50 -15.81 73.04
CA ILE A 339 -20.03 -14.76 73.93
C ILE A 339 -21.56 -14.73 73.90
N GLN A 340 -22.19 -14.84 72.72
CA GLN A 340 -23.64 -14.92 72.60
C GLN A 340 -24.21 -16.15 73.31
N ASN A 341 -23.52 -17.30 73.23
CA ASN A 341 -23.92 -18.53 73.91
C ASN A 341 -23.79 -18.40 75.44
N GLU A 342 -22.76 -17.71 75.94
CA GLU A 342 -22.65 -17.36 77.37
C GLU A 342 -23.78 -16.43 77.82
N LEU A 343 -24.09 -15.38 77.06
CA LEU A 343 -25.22 -14.48 77.35
C LEU A 343 -26.55 -15.23 77.39
N LYS A 344 -26.80 -16.16 76.46
CA LYS A 344 -28.00 -17.02 76.48
C LYS A 344 -28.05 -17.89 77.73
N LYS A 345 -26.93 -18.48 78.15
CA LYS A 345 -26.84 -19.27 79.40
C LYS A 345 -27.14 -18.42 80.64
N LEU A 346 -26.63 -17.18 80.70
CA LEU A 346 -26.93 -16.23 81.78
C LEU A 346 -28.41 -15.82 81.78
N ARG A 347 -29.03 -15.62 80.60
CA ARG A 347 -30.46 -15.32 80.48
C ARG A 347 -31.35 -16.48 80.92
N ILE A 348 -30.99 -17.72 80.61
CA ILE A 348 -31.70 -18.93 81.09
C ILE A 348 -31.54 -19.10 82.62
N ARG A 349 -30.43 -18.65 83.20
CA ARG A 349 -30.29 -18.57 84.67
C ARG A 349 -31.19 -17.49 85.27
N GLN A 350 -31.47 -16.41 84.56
CA GLN A 350 -32.38 -15.34 84.98
C GLN A 350 -33.86 -15.77 84.91
N ASP A 351 -34.25 -16.57 83.90
CA ASP A 351 -35.62 -17.08 83.75
C ASP A 351 -35.98 -18.27 84.68
N ARG A 352 -35.00 -18.91 85.34
CA ARG A 352 -35.24 -20.00 86.32
C ARG A 352 -35.37 -19.52 87.78
N GLY A 353 -35.28 -18.22 88.04
CA GLY A 353 -35.57 -17.60 89.33
C GLY A 353 -36.76 -16.65 89.21
N GLY A 354 -37.98 -17.20 89.23
CA GLY A 354 -39.20 -16.40 89.31
C GLY A 354 -39.41 -15.76 90.69
N ASP A 355 -40.14 -14.65 90.69
CA ASP A 355 -40.88 -14.01 91.79
C ASP A 355 -40.13 -13.24 92.90
N ASN A 356 -40.15 -11.90 92.78
CA ASN A 356 -40.77 -10.95 93.73
C ASN A 356 -40.56 -9.50 93.23
N ARG A 357 -41.56 -8.88 92.59
CA ARG A 357 -42.51 -7.88 93.16
C ARG A 357 -41.76 -6.70 93.83
N THR A 358 -41.98 -5.43 93.52
CA THR A 358 -43.24 -4.70 93.76
C THR A 358 -43.11 -3.21 93.34
N GLN A 359 -44.24 -2.57 92.97
CA GLN A 359 -44.61 -1.14 93.25
C GLN A 359 -43.89 -0.03 92.45
N ILE A 360 -44.49 0.97 91.79
CA ILE A 360 -45.66 1.87 92.01
C ILE A 360 -45.99 2.47 90.61
N GLY A 361 -47.23 2.50 90.09
CA GLY A 361 -48.31 3.46 90.44
C GLY A 361 -48.19 4.78 89.63
N ARG A 362 -48.74 4.86 88.42
CA ARG A 362 -49.99 5.58 88.06
C ARG A 362 -50.14 7.03 88.58
N ARG A 363 -50.31 7.95 87.61
CA ARG A 363 -51.27 9.10 87.51
C ARG A 363 -50.71 10.54 87.51
N THR A 364 -50.80 11.11 86.30
CA THR A 364 -51.43 12.41 85.94
C THR A 364 -50.98 13.70 86.64
N GLY A 365 -50.41 14.59 85.83
CA GLY A 365 -50.98 15.93 85.59
C GLY A 365 -50.44 17.09 86.43
N GLY A 366 -49.73 18.01 85.75
CA GLY A 366 -49.88 19.44 86.00
C GLY A 366 -48.74 20.15 86.72
N ALA A 367 -47.79 20.64 85.92
CA ALA A 367 -47.12 21.94 86.00
C ALA A 367 -46.56 22.47 87.34
N GLY A 368 -45.27 22.83 87.31
CA GLY A 368 -44.77 24.01 88.01
C GLY A 368 -43.44 23.83 88.75
N VAL A 369 -42.38 24.36 88.14
CA VAL A 369 -41.26 25.10 88.77
C VAL A 369 -40.28 24.34 89.66
N GLY A 370 -38.98 24.52 89.35
CA GLY A 370 -37.96 24.71 90.40
C GLY A 370 -36.91 23.61 90.57
N ASP A 371 -36.02 23.51 89.58
CA ASP A 371 -34.55 23.38 89.70
C ASP A 371 -33.97 22.81 91.02
N SER A 372 -33.43 21.58 90.98
CA SER A 372 -32.49 21.06 91.98
C SER A 372 -31.68 19.85 91.47
N VAL A 373 -30.45 20.13 91.06
CA VAL A 373 -29.19 19.45 91.47
C VAL A 373 -29.25 17.93 91.71
N ASN A 374 -28.55 17.16 90.88
CA ASN A 374 -27.88 15.91 91.27
C ASN A 374 -26.55 15.73 90.49
N ASN A 375 -25.45 16.01 91.18
CA ASN A 375 -24.18 16.53 90.62
C ASN A 375 -23.03 15.49 90.49
N SER A 376 -23.30 14.18 90.46
CA SER A 376 -22.22 13.16 90.50
C SER A 376 -22.18 12.19 89.31
N ASN A 377 -23.34 11.80 88.74
CA ASN A 377 -23.37 10.96 87.52
C ASN A 377 -23.16 11.79 86.24
N ASP A 378 -23.51 13.08 86.29
CA ASP A 378 -23.18 14.04 85.23
C ASP A 378 -21.66 14.21 85.11
N ALA A 379 -20.88 14.15 86.20
CA ALA A 379 -19.43 14.37 86.14
C ALA A 379 -18.67 13.30 85.31
N ALA A 380 -19.06 12.01 85.43
CA ALA A 380 -18.45 10.92 84.68
C ALA A 380 -18.93 10.89 83.21
N ALA A 381 -20.22 11.14 82.97
CA ALA A 381 -20.75 11.30 81.61
C ALA A 381 -20.13 12.51 80.91
N VAL A 382 -19.96 13.64 81.62
CA VAL A 382 -19.27 14.84 81.14
C VAL A 382 -17.79 14.57 80.88
N ALA A 383 -17.12 13.74 81.68
CA ALA A 383 -15.72 13.35 81.43
C ALA A 383 -15.56 12.50 80.16
N SER A 384 -16.45 11.51 79.94
CA SER A 384 -16.46 10.69 78.72
C SER A 384 -16.81 11.54 77.48
N LEU A 385 -17.83 12.39 77.58
CA LEU A 385 -18.20 13.33 76.52
C LEU A 385 -17.07 14.32 76.22
N ASN A 386 -16.31 14.75 77.24
CA ASN A 386 -15.13 15.60 77.02
C ASN A 386 -13.98 14.84 76.35
N ALA A 387 -13.79 13.54 76.61
CA ALA A 387 -12.80 12.71 75.94
C ALA A 387 -13.18 12.46 74.46
N ASP A 388 -14.45 12.18 74.19
CA ASP A 388 -14.95 12.01 72.81
C ASP A 388 -14.92 13.33 72.04
N LYS A 389 -15.25 14.46 72.69
CA LYS A 389 -15.10 15.80 72.10
C LYS A 389 -13.64 16.10 71.75
N ARG A 390 -12.67 15.66 72.57
CA ARG A 390 -11.24 15.78 72.25
C ARG A 390 -10.85 14.93 71.05
N ARG A 391 -11.26 13.66 70.99
CA ARG A 391 -11.00 12.77 69.85
C ARG A 391 -11.64 13.27 68.55
N LEU A 392 -12.87 13.76 68.62
CA LEU A 392 -13.54 14.36 67.47
C LEU A 392 -12.83 15.64 67.02
N ASN A 393 -12.37 16.49 67.94
CA ASN A 393 -11.58 17.68 67.60
C ASN A 393 -10.24 17.31 66.96
N GLU A 394 -9.53 16.29 67.46
CA GLU A 394 -8.31 15.77 66.84
C GLU A 394 -8.58 15.28 65.42
N ARG A 395 -9.66 14.52 65.22
CA ARG A 395 -10.03 14.03 63.89
C ARG A 395 -10.46 15.15 62.93
N ILE A 396 -11.16 16.17 63.43
CA ILE A 396 -11.49 17.37 62.66
C ILE A 396 -10.21 18.10 62.25
N ASN A 397 -9.23 18.24 63.14
CA ASN A 397 -7.96 18.88 62.82
C ASN A 397 -7.17 18.09 61.75
N GLU A 398 -7.11 16.76 61.87
CA GLU A 398 -6.47 15.91 60.86
C GLU A 398 -7.14 16.00 59.48
N LEU A 399 -8.48 16.00 59.44
CA LEU A 399 -9.23 16.14 58.19
C LEU A 399 -9.03 17.54 57.59
N THR A 400 -9.01 18.57 58.44
CA THR A 400 -8.74 19.96 58.01
C THR A 400 -7.33 20.10 57.43
N GLN A 401 -6.35 19.41 58.00
CA GLN A 401 -4.98 19.37 57.47
C GLN A 401 -4.93 18.65 56.11
N ARG A 402 -5.55 17.46 55.98
CA ARG A 402 -5.60 16.75 54.69
C ARG A 402 -6.32 17.55 53.61
N ASP A 403 -7.40 18.25 53.96
CA ASP A 403 -8.12 19.14 53.04
C ASP A 403 -7.24 20.31 52.59
N ALA A 404 -6.41 20.87 53.48
CA ALA A 404 -5.45 21.90 53.12
C ALA A 404 -4.38 21.37 52.17
N GLU A 405 -3.81 20.19 52.46
CA GLU A 405 -2.81 19.53 51.60
C GLU A 405 -3.37 19.21 50.21
N LEU A 406 -4.57 18.63 50.13
CA LEU A 406 -5.25 18.36 48.87
C LEU A 406 -5.54 19.63 48.07
N LYS A 407 -5.95 20.73 48.72
CA LYS A 407 -6.12 22.03 48.05
C LYS A 407 -4.82 22.52 47.45
N THR A 408 -3.69 22.42 48.18
CA THR A 408 -2.39 22.85 47.64
C THR A 408 -1.93 22.00 46.46
N GLU A 409 -2.16 20.69 46.47
CA GLU A 409 -1.82 19.82 45.34
C GLU A 409 -2.74 20.09 44.14
N ASN A 410 -4.02 20.35 44.37
CA ASN A 410 -4.96 20.71 43.31
C ASN A 410 -4.56 22.03 42.63
N ASP A 411 -4.16 23.05 43.40
CA ASP A 411 -3.61 24.31 42.87
C ASP A 411 -2.32 24.09 42.06
N ARG A 412 -1.47 23.17 42.50
CA ARG A 412 -0.23 22.80 41.79
C ARG A 412 -0.54 22.10 40.47
N LEU A 413 -1.52 21.20 40.43
CA LEU A 413 -1.98 20.52 39.22
C LEU A 413 -2.65 21.49 38.24
N LEU A 414 -3.47 22.42 38.72
CA LEU A 414 -4.07 23.48 37.90
C LEU A 414 -3.01 24.37 37.24
N LYS A 415 -1.95 24.74 37.98
CA LYS A 415 -0.81 25.47 37.41
C LYS A 415 -0.07 24.68 36.34
N LYS A 416 0.12 23.36 36.52
CA LYS A 416 0.73 22.48 35.51
C LYS A 416 -0.15 22.38 34.25
N LEU A 417 -1.47 22.20 34.43
CA LEU A 417 -2.42 22.15 33.32
C LEU A 417 -2.46 23.47 32.54
N SER A 418 -2.41 24.62 33.23
CA SER A 418 -2.31 25.94 32.59
C SER A 418 -1.04 26.05 31.72
N LYS A 419 0.13 25.68 32.25
CA LYS A 419 1.39 25.69 31.49
C LYS A 419 1.36 24.77 30.26
N LEU A 420 0.78 23.58 30.41
CA LEU A 420 0.61 22.64 29.28
C LEU A 420 -0.34 23.19 28.21
N LYS A 421 -1.45 23.81 28.61
CA LYS A 421 -2.37 24.49 27.67
C LYS A 421 -1.67 25.61 26.90
N THR A 422 -0.87 26.44 27.56
CA THR A 422 -0.09 27.49 26.90
C THR A 422 0.92 26.91 25.91
N LYS A 423 1.60 25.80 26.27
CA LYS A 423 2.56 25.14 25.38
C LYS A 423 1.88 24.53 24.15
N ILE A 424 0.74 23.86 24.33
CA ILE A 424 -0.05 23.32 23.22
C ILE A 424 -0.51 24.44 22.28
N HIS A 425 -0.97 25.57 22.83
CA HIS A 425 -1.38 26.71 22.01
C HIS A 425 -0.21 27.34 21.24
N GLY A 426 0.97 27.44 21.86
CA GLY A 426 2.20 27.87 21.17
C GLY A 426 2.58 26.95 20.01
N MET A 427 2.59 25.64 20.24
CA MET A 427 2.89 24.66 19.19
C MET A 427 1.85 24.67 18.06
N GLN A 428 0.56 24.87 18.37
CA GLN A 428 -0.48 25.00 17.35
C GLN A 428 -0.28 26.25 16.48
N LYS A 429 0.10 27.37 17.10
CA LYS A 429 0.39 28.61 16.38
C LYS A 429 1.62 28.48 15.47
N GLU A 430 2.71 27.89 15.97
CA GLU A 430 3.91 27.62 15.16
C GLU A 430 3.63 26.67 13.98
N LEU A 431 2.75 25.69 14.17
CA LEU A 431 2.33 24.79 13.09
C LEU A 431 1.54 25.55 12.02
N GLN A 432 0.64 26.46 12.44
CA GLN A 432 -0.18 27.26 11.54
C GLN A 432 0.68 28.25 10.73
N ASP A 433 1.65 28.91 11.37
CA ASP A 433 2.58 29.83 10.70
C ASP A 433 3.48 29.07 9.69
N ASN A 434 3.94 27.86 10.03
CA ASN A 434 4.70 27.01 9.10
C ASN A 434 3.89 26.56 7.88
N VAL A 435 2.60 26.27 8.06
CA VAL A 435 1.71 25.90 6.94
C VAL A 435 1.51 27.10 6.01
N GLN A 436 1.24 28.29 6.55
CA GLN A 436 1.09 29.50 5.75
C GLN A 436 2.37 29.87 5.00
N GLN A 437 3.54 29.75 5.64
CA GLN A 437 4.82 30.02 4.98
C GLN A 437 5.13 28.99 3.88
N LYS A 438 4.73 27.73 4.05
CA LYS A 438 4.82 26.70 3.00
C LYS A 438 3.90 27.03 1.83
N GLU A 439 2.64 27.39 2.09
CA GLU A 439 1.69 27.75 1.04
C GLU A 439 2.19 28.94 0.19
N GLN A 440 2.66 30.01 0.85
CA GLN A 440 3.25 31.17 0.16
C GLN A 440 4.45 30.78 -0.72
N ARG A 441 5.39 29.97 -0.21
CA ARG A 441 6.53 29.50 -1.01
C ARG A 441 6.10 28.64 -2.18
N THR A 442 5.09 27.78 -2.00
CA THR A 442 4.58 26.96 -3.12
C THR A 442 3.91 27.81 -4.18
N ASP A 443 3.26 28.91 -3.81
CA ASP A 443 2.63 29.81 -4.75
C ASP A 443 3.65 30.67 -5.51
N GLU A 444 4.70 31.14 -4.83
CA GLU A 444 5.86 31.78 -5.48
C GLU A 444 6.56 30.82 -6.46
N GLU A 445 6.75 29.57 -6.08
CA GLU A 445 7.36 28.54 -6.92
C GLU A 445 6.47 28.17 -8.11
N LYS A 446 5.14 28.09 -7.94
CA LYS A 446 4.19 27.94 -9.05
C LYS A 446 4.24 29.13 -10.00
N ILE A 447 4.39 30.36 -9.51
CA ILE A 447 4.52 31.56 -10.34
C ILE A 447 5.83 31.50 -11.13
N ARG A 448 6.95 31.13 -10.48
CA ARG A 448 8.26 30.97 -11.13
C ARG A 448 8.21 29.90 -12.23
N LEU A 449 7.67 28.71 -11.92
CA LEU A 449 7.52 27.61 -12.88
C LEU A 449 6.58 27.96 -14.04
N LYS A 450 5.50 28.72 -13.78
CA LYS A 450 4.65 29.25 -14.85
C LYS A 450 5.43 30.20 -15.76
N SER A 451 6.23 31.10 -15.19
CA SER A 451 7.06 32.04 -15.97
C SER A 451 8.17 31.35 -16.77
N GLU A 452 8.80 30.31 -16.21
CA GLU A 452 9.80 29.47 -16.91
C GLU A 452 9.14 28.67 -18.04
N ARG A 453 8.00 28.04 -17.78
CA ARG A 453 7.21 27.34 -18.80
C ARG A 453 6.81 28.27 -19.93
N ASP A 454 6.36 29.49 -19.61
CA ASP A 454 5.99 30.50 -20.61
C ASP A 454 7.22 30.99 -21.39
N PHE A 455 8.39 31.11 -20.74
CA PHE A 455 9.67 31.42 -21.38
C PHE A 455 10.11 30.33 -22.36
N PHE A 456 10.15 29.06 -21.94
CA PHE A 456 10.53 27.95 -22.81
C PHE A 456 9.52 27.70 -23.91
N GLN A 457 8.24 27.90 -23.64
CA GLN A 457 7.20 27.85 -24.66
C GLN A 457 7.43 28.96 -25.70
N LYS A 458 7.69 30.19 -25.27
CA LYS A 458 8.05 31.30 -26.17
C LYS A 458 9.32 30.99 -26.98
N GLU A 459 10.29 30.31 -26.38
CA GLU A 459 11.58 29.99 -27.01
C GLU A 459 11.51 28.83 -28.01
N TYR A 460 10.77 27.78 -27.67
CA TYR A 460 10.40 26.69 -28.56
C TYR A 460 9.66 27.21 -29.79
N LEU A 461 8.71 28.12 -29.55
CA LEU A 461 7.94 28.76 -30.60
C LEU A 461 8.79 29.75 -31.42
N ARG A 462 9.83 30.38 -30.84
CA ARG A 462 10.82 31.20 -31.57
C ARG A 462 11.71 30.34 -32.47
N LEU A 463 12.08 29.14 -32.01
CA LEU A 463 12.85 28.13 -32.75
C LEU A 463 12.07 27.54 -33.91
N ILE A 464 10.81 27.11 -33.70
CA ILE A 464 9.96 26.60 -34.79
C ILE A 464 9.72 27.67 -35.85
N SER A 465 9.57 28.94 -35.45
CA SER A 465 9.42 30.05 -36.40
C SER A 465 10.71 30.41 -37.15
N LYS A 466 11.87 29.85 -36.78
CA LYS A 466 13.18 30.10 -37.43
C LYS A 466 13.80 28.89 -38.12
N ALA A 467 13.39 27.66 -37.82
CA ALA A 467 14.05 26.45 -38.29
C ALA A 467 13.31 25.81 -39.48
N GLY A 468 13.79 26.09 -40.69
CA GLY A 468 13.48 25.34 -41.92
C GLY A 468 14.51 24.25 -42.24
N SER A 469 15.13 23.62 -41.24
CA SER A 469 16.07 22.52 -41.48
C SER A 469 15.97 21.45 -40.40
N ASP A 470 15.65 20.22 -40.83
CA ASP A 470 15.44 19.03 -39.98
C ASP A 470 16.63 18.75 -39.03
N LYS A 471 17.84 19.20 -39.37
CA LYS A 471 19.04 19.04 -38.54
C LYS A 471 19.02 19.88 -37.26
N GLU A 472 18.30 21.01 -37.27
CA GLU A 472 18.20 21.90 -36.11
C GLU A 472 17.09 21.44 -35.18
N VAL A 473 16.02 20.82 -35.70
CA VAL A 473 15.00 20.12 -34.92
C VAL A 473 15.60 18.95 -34.16
N GLU A 474 16.51 18.20 -34.79
CA GLU A 474 17.22 17.08 -34.16
C GLU A 474 18.16 17.55 -33.03
N PHE A 475 18.86 18.66 -33.24
CA PHE A 475 19.70 19.30 -32.21
C PHE A 475 18.87 19.77 -31.00
N LEU A 476 17.67 20.30 -31.23
CA LEU A 476 16.79 20.80 -30.18
C LEU A 476 16.07 19.67 -29.44
N GLN A 477 15.71 18.59 -30.12
CA GLN A 477 15.22 17.37 -29.47
C GLN A 477 16.28 16.76 -28.56
N SER A 478 17.56 16.85 -28.95
CA SER A 478 18.68 16.42 -28.10
C SER A 478 18.85 17.30 -26.86
N GLN A 479 18.72 18.63 -26.99
CA GLN A 479 18.73 19.54 -25.85
C GLN A 479 17.51 19.37 -24.92
N ILE A 480 16.32 19.12 -25.47
CA ILE A 480 15.12 18.89 -24.68
C ILE A 480 15.27 17.60 -23.86
N LYS A 481 15.79 16.51 -24.46
CA LYS A 481 16.09 15.28 -23.73
C LYS A 481 17.09 15.51 -22.59
N SER A 482 18.18 16.22 -22.85
CA SER A 482 19.17 16.58 -21.83
C SER A 482 18.56 17.37 -20.67
N LYS A 483 17.65 18.31 -20.95
CA LYS A 483 16.97 19.11 -19.92
C LYS A 483 15.87 18.35 -19.18
N ASP A 484 15.19 17.42 -19.84
CA ASP A 484 14.23 16.53 -19.20
C ASP A 484 14.90 15.55 -18.24
N ASP A 485 16.12 15.11 -18.55
CA ASP A 485 16.94 14.27 -17.66
C ASP A 485 17.45 15.09 -16.46
N GLU A 486 17.86 16.35 -16.66
CA GLU A 486 18.22 17.27 -15.57
C GLU A 486 17.01 17.60 -14.66
N LEU A 487 15.81 17.75 -15.22
CA LEU A 487 14.57 17.88 -14.45
C LEU A 487 14.18 16.60 -13.72
N ARG A 488 14.51 15.42 -14.26
CA ARG A 488 14.30 14.13 -13.60
C ARG A 488 15.22 13.99 -12.38
N LEU A 489 16.47 14.44 -12.50
CA LEU A 489 17.43 14.52 -11.41
C LEU A 489 17.00 15.51 -10.33
N LEU A 490 16.58 16.72 -10.70
CA LEU A 490 16.06 17.70 -9.72
C LEU A 490 14.79 17.21 -9.00
N ARG A 491 13.91 16.47 -9.70
CA ARG A 491 12.73 15.86 -9.06
C ARG A 491 13.12 14.74 -8.09
N ALA A 492 14.12 13.93 -8.43
CA ALA A 492 14.67 12.92 -7.52
C ALA A 492 15.29 13.57 -6.28
N GLU A 493 16.03 14.66 -6.45
CA GLU A 493 16.68 15.43 -5.38
C GLU A 493 15.66 16.15 -4.48
N LEU A 494 14.58 16.70 -5.05
CA LEU A 494 13.45 17.25 -4.29
C LEU A 494 12.67 16.19 -3.50
N CYS A 495 12.54 14.98 -4.05
CA CYS A 495 11.92 13.85 -3.37
C CYS A 495 12.77 13.40 -2.17
N LEU A 496 14.09 13.37 -2.32
CA LEU A 496 15.05 13.10 -1.24
C LEU A 496 15.03 14.19 -0.16
N ARG A 497 14.96 15.48 -0.55
CA ARG A 497 14.81 16.61 0.38
C ARG A 497 13.46 16.68 1.10
N GLN A 498 12.43 16.04 0.54
CA GLN A 498 11.12 15.88 1.18
C GLN A 498 11.13 14.70 2.17
N GLN A 499 11.93 13.66 1.89
CA GLN A 499 12.16 12.51 2.76
C GLN A 499 13.03 12.87 3.99
N GLU A 500 14.06 13.71 3.84
CA GLU A 500 14.87 14.23 4.95
C GLU A 500 14.09 15.12 5.93
N ARG A 501 12.98 15.72 5.49
CA ARG A 501 12.14 16.62 6.32
C ARG A 501 11.12 15.90 7.21
N LEU A 502 11.03 14.57 7.13
CA LEU A 502 10.11 13.73 7.90
C LEU A 502 10.79 12.94 9.04
N MET A 503 12.08 13.17 9.30
CA MET A 503 12.80 12.61 10.46
C MET A 503 12.81 13.60 11.64
N PRO A 504 12.49 13.18 12.87
CA PRO A 504 12.55 14.05 14.04
C PRO A 504 14.01 14.26 14.46
N THR A 505 14.52 15.49 14.32
CA THR A 505 15.85 15.86 14.80
C THR A 505 15.84 16.09 16.30
N VAL A 506 16.58 15.25 17.02
CA VAL A 506 16.95 15.40 18.43
C VAL A 506 18.35 16.05 18.46
N ASN A 507 18.43 17.29 18.98
CA ASN A 507 19.57 18.00 19.60
C ASN A 507 20.93 18.00 18.85
N THR A 508 21.66 19.12 18.75
CA THR A 508 22.32 19.77 19.89
C THR A 508 22.88 21.14 19.47
N ALA A 509 22.78 22.10 20.38
CA ALA A 509 23.47 23.37 20.38
C ALA A 509 25.00 23.21 20.36
N ASN A 510 25.69 24.16 19.72
CA ASN A 510 27.08 24.62 19.92
C ASN A 510 27.83 24.81 18.59
N ALA A 511 27.62 25.95 17.93
CA ALA A 511 28.58 26.55 17.01
C ALA A 511 28.26 28.05 16.84
N ALA A 512 28.42 28.81 17.93
CA ALA A 512 28.36 30.26 17.92
C ALA A 512 29.66 30.80 18.48
N THR A 513 30.71 30.93 17.65
CA THR A 513 31.83 31.88 17.82
C THR A 513 32.82 31.76 16.67
N ALA A 514 32.80 32.72 15.73
CA ALA A 514 33.99 33.36 15.13
C ALA A 514 33.59 34.27 13.95
N THR A 515 33.61 35.58 14.25
CA THR A 515 34.13 36.70 13.41
C THR A 515 33.59 36.88 11.98
N ALA A 516 32.70 37.84 11.72
CA ALA A 516 32.89 39.30 11.67
C ALA A 516 33.75 39.80 10.49
N THR A 517 33.10 40.28 9.43
CA THR A 517 33.40 41.56 8.74
C THR A 517 32.18 41.99 7.93
N MET A 518 31.43 42.94 8.49
CA MET A 518 30.43 43.74 7.79
C MET A 518 31.10 44.95 7.15
N THR A 519 30.82 45.20 5.87
CA THR A 519 30.97 46.53 5.26
C THR A 519 29.66 46.89 4.59
N HIS A 520 29.00 47.86 5.24
CA HIS A 520 27.81 48.59 4.84
C HIS A 520 28.14 49.47 3.61
N CYS A 521 27.30 49.44 2.57
CA CYS A 521 27.32 50.45 1.52
C CYS A 521 25.90 50.97 1.33
N ASP A 522 25.60 52.06 2.04
CA ASP A 522 24.48 52.95 1.77
C ASP A 522 24.79 53.76 0.50
N PHE A 523 23.92 53.73 -0.50
CA PHE A 523 23.86 54.78 -1.51
C PHE A 523 22.44 55.31 -1.61
N ALA A 524 22.31 56.56 -1.19
CA ALA A 524 21.08 57.27 -0.96
C ALA A 524 20.35 57.65 -2.26
N GLN A 525 19.03 57.68 -2.15
CA GLN A 525 18.13 58.46 -2.99
C GLN A 525 18.60 59.92 -3.13
N ALA A 526 18.59 60.46 -4.34
CA ALA A 526 18.44 61.89 -4.56
C ALA A 526 17.48 62.14 -5.73
N SER A 527 16.30 62.60 -5.36
CA SER A 527 15.25 63.12 -6.23
C SER A 527 15.59 64.54 -6.71
N LEU A 528 14.99 64.91 -7.84
CA LEU A 528 15.00 66.21 -8.49
C LEU A 528 14.79 67.41 -7.52
N ALA A 529 15.49 68.53 -7.76
CA ALA A 529 14.88 69.84 -8.04
C ALA A 529 15.91 70.97 -8.24
N SER A 530 15.64 71.77 -9.28
CA SER A 530 15.86 73.23 -9.41
C SER A 530 17.20 73.88 -9.05
N ALA A 531 17.86 74.44 -10.07
CA ALA A 531 18.20 75.85 -10.07
C ALA A 531 18.30 76.39 -11.51
N ARG A 532 17.23 77.07 -11.95
CA ARG A 532 17.30 78.12 -12.96
C ARG A 532 18.10 79.29 -12.36
N SER A 533 19.11 79.79 -13.05
CA SER A 533 19.50 81.19 -12.93
C SER A 533 20.09 81.69 -14.25
N ASN A 534 19.36 82.62 -14.86
CA ASN A 534 19.84 83.45 -15.96
C ASN A 534 20.82 84.49 -15.40
N GLN A 535 21.92 84.76 -16.09
CA GLN A 535 22.17 86.04 -16.77
C GLN A 535 23.59 86.12 -17.36
N SER A 536 23.61 86.37 -18.67
CA SER A 536 24.43 87.36 -19.37
C SER A 536 25.87 87.64 -18.90
N ALA A 537 26.84 87.18 -19.70
CA ALA A 537 27.97 88.03 -20.10
C ALA A 537 28.45 87.63 -21.50
N LYS A 538 28.49 88.62 -22.40
CA LYS A 538 29.14 88.55 -23.72
C LYS A 538 30.64 88.32 -23.54
N SER A 539 31.22 87.34 -24.21
CA SER A 539 32.50 87.49 -24.91
C SER A 539 32.84 86.24 -25.72
N THR A 540 32.90 86.43 -27.04
CA THR A 540 33.87 85.84 -27.99
C THR A 540 34.19 84.34 -27.91
N ASN A 541 33.89 83.67 -29.02
CA ASN A 541 34.45 82.40 -29.50
C ASN A 541 34.01 81.10 -28.80
N SER A 542 33.05 80.41 -29.42
CA SER A 542 33.18 78.95 -29.62
C SER A 542 32.14 78.44 -30.62
N ALA A 543 32.59 77.99 -31.79
CA ALA A 543 31.81 77.19 -32.75
C ALA A 543 31.42 75.78 -32.22
N ALA A 544 31.49 75.55 -30.90
CA ALA A 544 31.31 74.25 -30.26
C ALA A 544 29.91 74.05 -29.64
N SER A 545 29.06 75.08 -29.56
CA SER A 545 27.73 74.96 -28.90
C SER A 545 26.58 74.56 -29.82
N SER A 546 26.75 74.58 -31.15
CA SER A 546 25.70 74.15 -32.11
C SER A 546 25.67 72.63 -32.29
N ASP A 547 26.85 72.00 -32.32
CA ASP A 547 26.97 70.56 -32.47
C ASP A 547 26.41 69.78 -31.27
N CYS A 548 26.44 70.37 -30.06
CA CYS A 548 25.90 69.70 -28.88
C CYS A 548 24.37 69.62 -28.91
N VAL A 549 23.67 70.65 -29.39
CA VAL A 549 22.21 70.66 -29.50
C VAL A 549 21.75 69.75 -30.65
N GLN A 550 22.45 69.80 -31.78
CA GLN A 550 22.21 68.90 -32.93
C GLN A 550 22.38 67.42 -32.51
N ALA A 551 23.43 67.12 -31.74
CA ALA A 551 23.68 65.77 -31.24
C ALA A 551 22.61 65.27 -30.26
N VAL A 552 22.01 66.14 -29.45
CA VAL A 552 20.91 65.79 -28.54
C VAL A 552 19.63 65.48 -29.32
N VAL A 553 19.29 66.27 -30.34
CA VAL A 553 18.11 66.02 -31.19
C VAL A 553 18.27 64.71 -31.97
N LEU A 554 19.43 64.47 -32.59
CA LEU A 554 19.71 63.22 -33.29
C LEU A 554 19.67 62.00 -32.35
N ARG A 555 20.08 62.16 -31.09
CA ARG A 555 19.95 61.11 -30.08
C ARG A 555 18.48 60.82 -29.77
N ALA A 556 17.66 61.85 -29.55
CA ALA A 556 16.24 61.69 -29.27
C ALA A 556 15.47 61.09 -30.47
N GLU A 557 15.83 61.43 -31.70
CA GLU A 557 15.25 60.82 -32.91
C GLU A 557 15.62 59.34 -33.03
N ARG A 558 16.88 58.99 -32.77
CA ARG A 558 17.32 57.58 -32.72
C ARG A 558 16.59 56.81 -31.62
N GLU A 559 16.46 57.38 -30.42
CA GLU A 559 15.73 56.76 -29.31
C GLU A 559 14.24 56.54 -29.67
N ARG A 560 13.60 57.50 -30.33
CA ARG A 560 12.22 57.38 -30.82
C ARG A 560 12.09 56.29 -31.89
N ASP A 561 13.01 56.24 -32.84
CA ASP A 561 12.97 55.27 -33.93
C ASP A 561 13.28 53.86 -33.41
N CYS A 562 14.18 53.72 -32.43
CA CYS A 562 14.38 52.50 -31.66
C CYS A 562 13.09 52.08 -30.94
N ALA A 563 12.40 52.99 -30.25
CA ALA A 563 11.16 52.70 -29.55
C ALA A 563 10.02 52.28 -30.51
N ARG A 564 9.95 52.87 -31.72
CA ARG A 564 8.99 52.46 -32.75
C ARG A 564 9.29 51.06 -33.29
N ALA A 565 10.55 50.76 -33.55
CA ALA A 565 10.98 49.44 -33.98
C ALA A 565 10.68 48.37 -32.91
N GLU A 566 10.89 48.70 -31.63
CA GLU A 566 10.52 47.83 -30.51
C GLU A 566 9.01 47.61 -30.42
N LEU A 567 8.19 48.65 -30.60
CA LEU A 567 6.73 48.53 -30.56
C LEU A 567 6.18 47.65 -31.69
N GLU A 568 6.70 47.79 -32.92
CA GLU A 568 6.33 46.90 -34.03
C GLU A 568 6.82 45.47 -33.80
N ARG A 569 8.02 45.27 -33.23
CA ARG A 569 8.48 43.93 -32.82
C ARG A 569 7.52 43.29 -31.83
N VAL A 570 7.08 44.03 -30.81
CA VAL A 570 6.13 43.54 -29.81
C VAL A 570 4.75 43.25 -30.42
N ARG A 571 4.29 44.03 -31.41
CA ARG A 571 3.05 43.74 -32.15
C ARG A 571 3.14 42.43 -32.93
N CYS A 572 4.23 42.23 -33.67
CA CYS A 572 4.47 40.97 -34.38
C CYS A 572 4.55 39.79 -33.41
N GLU A 573 5.28 39.93 -32.29
CA GLU A 573 5.35 38.90 -31.24
C GLU A 573 3.96 38.56 -30.69
N ARG A 574 3.12 39.56 -30.41
CA ARG A 574 1.73 39.36 -29.94
C ARG A 574 0.89 38.61 -30.97
N ASP A 575 0.96 38.99 -32.24
CA ASP A 575 0.12 38.38 -33.28
C ASP A 575 0.58 36.94 -33.59
N THR A 576 1.89 36.67 -33.59
CA THR A 576 2.45 35.32 -33.63
C THR A 576 1.99 34.48 -32.42
N LEU A 577 1.95 35.05 -31.22
CA LEU A 577 1.44 34.35 -30.03
C LEU A 577 -0.06 34.04 -30.13
N ARG A 578 -0.86 34.95 -30.69
CA ARG A 578 -2.30 34.70 -30.92
C ARG A 578 -2.53 33.57 -31.91
N GLU A 579 -1.81 33.55 -33.02
CA GLU A 579 -1.89 32.47 -34.02
C GLU A 579 -1.48 31.12 -33.41
N LYS A 580 -0.40 31.10 -32.64
CA LYS A 580 0.06 29.90 -31.90
C LYS A 580 -0.97 29.39 -30.91
N HIS A 581 -1.62 30.30 -30.18
CA HIS A 581 -2.70 29.95 -29.26
C HIS A 581 -3.91 29.35 -29.99
N VAL A 582 -4.31 29.92 -31.13
CA VAL A 582 -5.41 29.38 -31.96
C VAL A 582 -5.06 27.99 -32.50
N SER A 583 -3.84 27.79 -33.01
CA SER A 583 -3.36 26.48 -33.49
C SER A 583 -3.31 25.43 -32.36
N LEU A 584 -2.88 25.81 -31.16
CA LEU A 584 -2.89 24.93 -29.99
C LEU A 584 -4.32 24.51 -29.60
N LEU A 585 -5.27 25.46 -29.61
CA LEU A 585 -6.67 25.14 -29.33
C LEU A 585 -7.29 24.21 -30.38
N GLN A 586 -6.95 24.40 -31.66
CA GLN A 586 -7.43 23.54 -32.75
C GLN A 586 -6.88 22.11 -32.62
N THR A 587 -5.59 21.96 -32.31
CA THR A 587 -4.96 20.64 -32.11
C THR A 587 -5.52 19.94 -30.88
N GLN A 588 -5.67 20.64 -29.76
CA GLN A 588 -6.29 20.10 -28.54
C GLN A 588 -7.74 19.67 -28.79
N SER A 589 -8.52 20.45 -29.55
CA SER A 589 -9.89 20.10 -29.94
C SER A 589 -9.93 18.81 -30.76
N LEU A 590 -9.04 18.66 -31.74
CA LEU A 590 -8.93 17.46 -32.57
C LEU A 590 -8.53 16.22 -31.75
N GLU A 591 -7.57 16.35 -30.84
CA GLU A 591 -7.15 15.26 -29.93
C GLU A 591 -8.27 14.84 -28.99
N THR A 592 -9.02 15.81 -28.47
CA THR A 592 -10.19 15.56 -27.63
C THR A 592 -11.27 14.82 -28.42
N GLN A 593 -11.53 15.23 -29.67
CA GLN A 593 -12.49 14.56 -30.56
C GLN A 593 -12.06 13.11 -30.89
N LYS A 594 -10.78 12.88 -31.19
CA LYS A 594 -10.22 11.54 -31.42
C LYS A 594 -10.38 10.64 -30.19
N SER A 595 -10.08 11.19 -29.01
CA SER A 595 -10.22 10.46 -27.74
C SER A 595 -11.68 10.11 -27.45
N GLN A 596 -12.61 11.04 -27.70
CA GLN A 596 -14.04 10.80 -27.55
C GLN A 596 -14.57 9.76 -28.54
N ALA A 597 -14.12 9.78 -29.80
CA ALA A 597 -14.47 8.78 -30.79
C ALA A 597 -13.99 7.38 -30.36
N HIS A 598 -12.75 7.27 -29.90
CA HIS A 598 -12.19 6.00 -29.42
C HIS A 598 -12.94 5.45 -28.20
N ILE A 599 -13.31 6.32 -27.25
CA ILE A 599 -14.17 5.93 -26.12
C ILE A 599 -15.54 5.45 -26.61
N GLY A 600 -16.12 6.10 -27.63
CA GLY A 600 -17.36 5.67 -28.26
C GLY A 600 -17.28 4.27 -28.87
N GLU A 601 -16.20 3.97 -29.60
CA GLU A 601 -15.94 2.65 -30.19
C GLU A 601 -15.79 1.56 -29.12
N LEU A 602 -15.02 1.83 -28.06
CA LEU A 602 -14.85 0.91 -26.94
C LEU A 602 -16.18 0.62 -26.23
N ASN A 603 -17.00 1.65 -26.00
CA ASN A 603 -18.34 1.47 -25.42
C ASN A 603 -19.26 0.64 -26.31
N ALA A 604 -19.24 0.87 -27.63
CA ALA A 604 -19.99 0.05 -28.58
C ALA A 604 -19.53 -1.42 -28.55
N ARG A 605 -18.22 -1.66 -28.44
CA ARG A 605 -17.67 -3.01 -28.31
C ARG A 605 -18.08 -3.70 -27.01
N ILE A 606 -18.10 -2.97 -25.90
CA ILE A 606 -18.58 -3.49 -24.60
C ILE A 606 -20.06 -3.89 -24.71
N LEU A 607 -20.91 -3.02 -25.26
CA LEU A 607 -22.34 -3.33 -25.44
C LEU A 607 -22.56 -4.57 -26.33
N GLN A 608 -21.74 -4.75 -27.35
CA GLN A 608 -21.78 -5.93 -28.21
C GLN A 608 -21.40 -7.20 -27.43
N LEU A 609 -20.30 -7.18 -26.68
CA LEU A 609 -19.86 -8.31 -25.86
C LEU A 609 -20.89 -8.66 -24.77
N GLU A 610 -21.58 -7.67 -24.20
CA GLU A 610 -22.65 -7.91 -23.24
C GLU A 610 -23.87 -8.58 -23.87
N ARG A 611 -24.21 -8.25 -25.13
CA ARG A 611 -25.28 -8.94 -25.88
C ARG A 611 -24.90 -10.39 -26.13
N GLU A 612 -23.71 -10.63 -26.67
CA GLU A 612 -23.19 -11.99 -26.92
C GLU A 612 -23.17 -12.82 -25.63
N LYS A 613 -22.76 -12.24 -24.51
CA LYS A 613 -22.81 -12.90 -23.20
C LYS A 613 -24.23 -13.28 -22.78
N ARG A 614 -25.22 -12.39 -22.96
CA ARG A 614 -26.62 -12.66 -22.65
C ARG A 614 -27.17 -13.79 -23.52
N GLU A 615 -26.87 -13.78 -24.82
CA GLU A 615 -27.28 -14.81 -25.78
C GLU A 615 -26.67 -16.18 -25.45
N LEU A 616 -25.37 -16.23 -25.15
CA LEU A 616 -24.70 -17.45 -24.72
C LEU A 616 -25.28 -17.99 -23.41
N HIS A 617 -25.59 -17.11 -22.46
CA HIS A 617 -26.19 -17.52 -21.20
C HIS A 617 -27.62 -18.07 -21.40
N SER A 618 -28.43 -17.43 -22.25
CA SER A 618 -29.77 -17.94 -22.58
C SER A 618 -29.72 -19.26 -23.35
N ALA A 619 -28.71 -19.48 -24.20
CA ALA A 619 -28.50 -20.76 -24.88
C ALA A 619 -28.03 -21.86 -23.92
N ARG A 620 -27.24 -21.53 -22.91
CA ARG A 620 -26.70 -22.50 -21.93
C ARG A 620 -27.78 -23.10 -21.03
N ALA A 621 -28.71 -22.29 -20.51
CA ALA A 621 -29.74 -22.75 -19.58
C ALA A 621 -30.58 -23.96 -20.07
N PRO A 622 -31.12 -23.99 -21.31
CA PRO A 622 -31.87 -25.16 -21.79
C PRO A 622 -30.99 -26.41 -21.96
N HIS A 623 -29.71 -26.25 -22.28
CA HIS A 623 -28.78 -27.39 -22.37
C HIS A 623 -28.52 -28.00 -20.99
N GLU A 624 -28.37 -27.18 -19.95
CA GLU A 624 -28.22 -27.66 -18.57
C GLU A 624 -29.48 -28.40 -18.09
N THR A 625 -30.67 -27.87 -18.38
CA THR A 625 -31.95 -28.54 -18.10
C THR A 625 -32.06 -29.86 -18.85
N HIS A 626 -31.69 -29.90 -20.14
CA HIS A 626 -31.73 -31.13 -20.93
C HIS A 626 -30.77 -32.20 -20.39
N ILE A 627 -29.56 -31.81 -19.98
CA ILE A 627 -28.60 -32.71 -19.33
C ILE A 627 -29.16 -33.27 -18.01
N ALA A 628 -29.88 -32.45 -17.22
CA ALA A 628 -30.51 -32.91 -15.99
C ALA A 628 -31.60 -33.96 -16.26
N LEU A 629 -32.47 -33.72 -17.24
CA LEU A 629 -33.50 -34.68 -17.65
C LEU A 629 -32.91 -36.00 -18.15
N LEU A 630 -31.86 -35.95 -18.99
CA LEU A 630 -31.18 -37.16 -19.46
C LEU A 630 -30.55 -37.96 -18.30
N LYS A 631 -30.05 -37.29 -17.26
CA LYS A 631 -29.52 -37.96 -16.06
C LYS A 631 -30.65 -38.65 -15.28
N GLU A 632 -31.79 -38.00 -15.12
CA GLU A 632 -32.97 -38.60 -14.47
C GLU A 632 -33.46 -39.83 -15.24
N GLU A 633 -33.53 -39.77 -16.57
CA GLU A 633 -33.86 -40.91 -17.43
C GLU A 633 -32.87 -42.07 -17.27
N ILE A 634 -31.57 -41.79 -17.24
CA ILE A 634 -30.53 -42.79 -16.99
C ILE A 634 -30.73 -43.47 -15.63
N ASP A 635 -31.04 -42.70 -14.59
CA ASP A 635 -31.23 -43.25 -13.25
C ASP A 635 -32.54 -44.04 -13.12
N GLU A 636 -33.59 -43.66 -13.85
CA GLU A 636 -34.81 -44.45 -13.98
C GLU A 636 -34.53 -45.80 -14.67
N LEU A 637 -33.82 -45.78 -15.80
CA LEU A 637 -33.44 -47.00 -16.52
C LEU A 637 -32.57 -47.93 -15.66
N LYS A 638 -31.63 -47.39 -14.88
CA LYS A 638 -30.84 -48.19 -13.92
C LYS A 638 -31.73 -48.85 -12.87
N ARG A 639 -32.71 -48.13 -12.32
CA ARG A 639 -33.67 -48.68 -11.34
C ARG A 639 -34.51 -49.81 -11.95
N GLN A 640 -34.96 -49.65 -13.19
CA GLN A 640 -35.68 -50.70 -13.93
C GLN A 640 -34.80 -51.94 -14.18
N ILE A 641 -33.55 -51.75 -14.59
CA ILE A 641 -32.60 -52.85 -14.78
C ILE A 641 -32.40 -53.62 -13.47
N PHE A 642 -32.21 -52.91 -12.35
CA PHE A 642 -32.04 -53.55 -11.04
C PHE A 642 -33.28 -54.36 -10.62
N ALA A 643 -34.49 -53.80 -10.80
CA ALA A 643 -35.73 -54.51 -10.50
C ALA A 643 -35.89 -55.79 -11.34
N LEU A 644 -35.61 -55.70 -12.66
CA LEU A 644 -35.65 -56.87 -13.55
C LEU A 644 -34.59 -57.92 -13.19
N GLN A 645 -33.39 -57.50 -12.77
CA GLN A 645 -32.36 -58.42 -12.26
C GLN A 645 -32.86 -59.15 -11.01
N GLU A 646 -33.47 -58.44 -10.06
CA GLU A 646 -34.03 -59.03 -8.85
C GLU A 646 -35.15 -60.05 -9.18
N GLU A 647 -36.07 -59.71 -10.08
CA GLU A 647 -37.09 -60.66 -10.54
C GLU A 647 -36.49 -61.89 -11.21
N ASN A 648 -35.46 -61.72 -12.04
CA ASN A 648 -34.79 -62.84 -12.70
C ASN A 648 -34.12 -63.78 -11.67
N THR A 649 -33.47 -63.23 -10.64
CA THR A 649 -32.91 -64.06 -9.55
C THR A 649 -33.99 -64.81 -8.76
N LYS A 650 -35.15 -64.20 -8.52
CA LYS A 650 -36.32 -64.85 -7.89
C LYS A 650 -36.85 -65.98 -8.76
N LEU A 651 -37.00 -65.76 -10.06
CA LEU A 651 -37.42 -66.79 -11.01
C LEU A 651 -36.42 -67.95 -11.09
N HIS A 652 -35.12 -67.67 -11.14
CA HIS A 652 -34.07 -68.68 -11.13
C HIS A 652 -34.13 -69.55 -9.86
N THR A 653 -34.35 -68.92 -8.70
CA THR A 653 -34.50 -69.62 -7.42
C THR A 653 -35.74 -70.52 -7.42
N ARG A 654 -36.90 -70.01 -7.86
CA ARG A 654 -38.14 -70.80 -7.99
C ARG A 654 -37.96 -71.98 -8.95
N ASN A 655 -37.32 -71.76 -10.09
CA ASN A 655 -37.05 -72.81 -11.06
C ASN A 655 -36.14 -73.90 -10.47
N SER A 656 -35.14 -73.51 -9.69
CA SER A 656 -34.27 -74.45 -8.97
C SER A 656 -35.06 -75.28 -7.94
N GLN A 657 -35.98 -74.66 -7.21
CA GLN A 657 -36.89 -75.35 -6.28
C GLN A 657 -37.82 -76.34 -7.00
N PHE A 658 -38.43 -75.92 -8.12
CA PHE A 658 -39.25 -76.81 -8.94
C PHE A 658 -38.46 -78.00 -9.49
N LYS A 659 -37.21 -77.78 -9.91
CA LYS A 659 -36.33 -78.86 -10.37
C LYS A 659 -36.08 -79.88 -9.25
N ILE A 660 -35.76 -79.42 -8.03
CA ILE A 660 -35.58 -80.31 -6.86
C ILE A 660 -36.86 -81.09 -6.55
N LEU A 661 -38.02 -80.42 -6.57
CA LEU A 661 -39.30 -81.07 -6.32
C LEU A 661 -39.60 -82.13 -7.39
N ASN A 662 -39.33 -81.83 -8.67
CA ASN A 662 -39.49 -82.78 -9.77
C ASN A 662 -38.59 -84.01 -9.58
N GLU A 663 -37.31 -83.81 -9.25
CA GLU A 663 -36.37 -84.90 -8.93
C GLU A 663 -36.86 -85.76 -7.75
N GLN A 664 -37.45 -85.14 -6.71
CA GLN A 664 -38.05 -85.87 -5.59
C GLN A 664 -39.27 -86.68 -6.03
N THR A 665 -40.17 -86.10 -6.83
CA THR A 665 -41.34 -86.82 -7.35
C THR A 665 -40.94 -88.00 -8.23
N GLU A 666 -39.93 -87.84 -9.10
CA GLU A 666 -39.39 -88.91 -9.94
C GLU A 666 -38.81 -90.05 -9.08
N ARG A 667 -38.05 -89.74 -8.01
CA ARG A 667 -37.55 -90.75 -7.06
C ARG A 667 -38.69 -91.51 -6.38
N THR A 668 -39.70 -90.80 -5.86
CA THR A 668 -40.85 -91.46 -5.21
C THR A 668 -41.64 -92.34 -6.19
N LEU A 669 -41.79 -91.91 -7.44
CA LEU A 669 -42.47 -92.67 -8.47
C LEU A 669 -41.68 -93.94 -8.84
N GLN A 670 -40.35 -93.85 -8.96
CA GLN A 670 -39.47 -95.00 -9.13
C GLN A 670 -39.59 -95.97 -7.94
N GLU A 671 -39.65 -95.47 -6.70
CA GLU A 671 -39.87 -96.30 -5.52
C GLU A 671 -41.22 -97.04 -5.56
N TYR A 672 -42.32 -96.34 -5.90
CA TYR A 672 -43.63 -96.99 -6.03
C TYR A 672 -43.68 -98.00 -7.18
N GLN A 673 -43.07 -97.70 -8.33
CA GLN A 673 -42.93 -98.65 -9.43
C GLN A 673 -42.18 -99.90 -8.99
N SER A 674 -41.05 -99.75 -8.28
CA SER A 674 -40.28 -100.88 -7.77
C SER A 674 -41.10 -101.75 -6.81
N LYS A 675 -41.88 -101.14 -5.90
CA LYS A 675 -42.78 -101.83 -4.97
C LYS A 675 -43.90 -102.58 -5.71
N LEU A 676 -44.50 -101.94 -6.73
CA LEU A 676 -45.52 -102.57 -7.57
C LEU A 676 -44.96 -103.80 -8.29
N THR A 677 -43.79 -103.68 -8.93
CA THR A 677 -43.14 -104.80 -9.60
C THR A 677 -42.83 -105.95 -8.62
N ILE A 678 -42.47 -105.66 -7.37
CA ILE A 678 -42.29 -106.68 -6.33
C ILE A 678 -43.62 -107.36 -5.98
N ALA A 679 -44.70 -106.59 -5.77
CA ALA A 679 -46.02 -107.12 -5.45
C ALA A 679 -46.62 -107.96 -6.60
N GLU A 680 -46.44 -107.53 -7.85
CA GLU A 680 -46.84 -108.29 -9.05
C GLU A 680 -46.12 -109.64 -9.14
N ARG A 681 -44.82 -109.69 -8.81
CA ARG A 681 -44.06 -110.95 -8.74
C ARG A 681 -44.56 -111.88 -7.63
N GLN A 682 -45.01 -111.33 -6.49
CA GLN A 682 -45.56 -112.10 -5.38
C GLN A 682 -46.95 -112.69 -5.67
N LEU A 683 -47.75 -112.05 -6.53
CA LEU A 683 -49.07 -112.56 -6.95
C LEU A 683 -49.00 -113.67 -8.02
N GLN A 684 -47.86 -113.82 -8.69
CA GLN A 684 -47.64 -114.85 -9.73
C GLN A 684 -47.08 -116.17 -9.19
N THR A 685 -46.76 -116.23 -7.89
CA THR A 685 -46.38 -117.43 -7.13
C THR A 685 -47.53 -117.85 -6.24
#